data_AF-A0AAQ3U0V8-F1
#
_entry.id   AF-A0AAQ3U0V8-F1
#
_cell.length_a   1.000
_cell.length_b   1.000
_cell.length_c   1.000
_cell.angle_alpha   90.00
_cell.angle_beta   90.00
_cell.angle_gamma   90.00
#
_symmetry.space_group_name_H-M   'P 1'
#
loop_
_entity.id
_entity.type
_entity.pdbx_description
1 polymer ?
#
loop_
_entity_poly.entity_id
_entity_poly.type
_entity_poly.pdbx_seq_one_letter_code
_entity_poly.pdbx_strand_id
1 'polypeptide(L)'
;MEARGIIRPSSSAFSSPVLLVKKHNGSWRFCVDYRALNAITVKDSFPIPVVDELLDELRGAKFFTKLDLRSGYHQVRMHEDDIAKTAFRTHEGLYEFLVMPFGLSNAPATFQALMNAVLRSSSWSEHLLHIRTVLQALHNNGLVLKRSKCSFAQPSVAYLGHVISAQGVAMDAGKVQVVVEWPAPRSVRALRGFLGLAGYYRKYVHDFGAIAASLTQLLKKNSFQWSEPAVSAFQHLKTALTTAPVLAMPDFTKPFTVECDASGAGCGAVLHQGARPIAFFSRPMAARHKGLAAYEGELVGLVQAVRHWRPYLWGRPFIVKTDHYSLKFLLDQRLATIPQHHWVSKLLGYDFSVDYKPGSTNVVADALSRCDMEDTGALHTISALRFDLVQDLRTAASTDPALVALKKQIEQGQLTDPWSLVDGVVLYNRRFYIPPAPSLLPSILLLSTTRMEKSLHRFQRDFHTPQARRIIQEWVRNCLVCQRSKTEHLSAAGLLLPLPVPSAVWADISMDFVEGLPKVGGKSVILTVVDRFSKYAHFIALSHPYSAESVAQAFFTDIVRLHGMPTSIVSVRDPVFTSTFWKALFKHCGTKLHMSSAFHPQSDGQTEAVNKAIAMYLRCFIGDRPRQWLKWLPWAEFTYNTAFHSSLKDTPFRVVYGHDPPTIRSYKAGDCRIPAVDQAMVDRDLFLEDARHRLQQAQLVAKRAYDRHHRNVTFQNLTRGKLRPRYYRPYQIKEVINPVAYKLALPAGARLHDVFHVGLLKPFYGEPPAAPSELPPMYYGAALPVPSRAIRMRLARGVRQILIQWKDQPASAASWEDVDDFVRRYPQFQLEDELLVEGGRDVMWGKQYVRT
;
A
#
# COMPACT_ATOMS: atom_id res chain seq x y z
N MET A 1 18.34 -9.68 -41.01
CA MET A 1 18.26 -10.78 -40.00
C MET A 1 17.75 -12.05 -40.66
N GLU A 2 16.80 -11.92 -41.59
CA GLU A 2 16.25 -12.99 -42.43
C GLU A 2 17.31 -13.77 -43.23
N ALA A 3 18.20 -13.10 -43.97
CA ALA A 3 19.31 -13.76 -44.68
C ALA A 3 20.28 -14.56 -43.78
N ARG A 4 20.22 -14.37 -42.46
CA ARG A 4 21.02 -15.12 -41.46
C ARG A 4 20.21 -16.24 -40.77
N GLY A 5 18.96 -16.48 -41.19
CA GLY A 5 18.06 -17.47 -40.59
C GLY A 5 17.62 -17.15 -39.16
N ILE A 6 17.76 -15.90 -38.69
CA ILE A 6 17.39 -15.50 -37.33
C ILE A 6 15.87 -15.30 -37.20
N ILE A 7 15.26 -14.81 -38.28
CA ILE A 7 13.82 -14.51 -38.38
C ILE A 7 13.28 -15.08 -39.69
N ARG A 8 11.96 -15.27 -39.75
CA ARG A 8 11.22 -15.59 -40.99
C ARG A 8 9.91 -14.79 -41.08
N PRO A 9 9.30 -14.65 -42.27
CA PRO A 9 7.95 -14.10 -42.40
C PRO A 9 6.95 -14.90 -41.57
N SER A 10 5.98 -14.21 -40.96
CA SER A 10 5.01 -14.81 -40.04
C SER A 10 3.58 -14.42 -40.41
N SER A 11 2.65 -15.35 -40.18
CA SER A 11 1.19 -15.14 -40.21
C SER A 11 0.57 -15.18 -38.81
N SER A 12 1.39 -15.03 -37.76
CA SER A 12 0.97 -15.13 -36.37
C SER A 12 -0.11 -14.11 -35.99
N ALA A 13 -1.01 -14.52 -35.09
CA ALA A 13 -1.98 -13.63 -34.45
C ALA A 13 -1.32 -12.66 -33.43
N PHE A 14 -0.07 -12.93 -33.03
CA PHE A 14 0.70 -12.04 -32.16
C PHE A 14 1.44 -10.98 -32.98
N SER A 15 1.63 -9.80 -32.39
CA SER A 15 2.42 -8.73 -33.01
C SER A 15 2.95 -7.76 -31.97
N SER A 16 4.28 -7.65 -31.88
CA SER A 16 4.98 -6.67 -31.04
C SER A 16 5.60 -5.55 -31.88
N PRO A 17 5.57 -4.28 -31.43
CA PRO A 17 6.18 -3.19 -32.19
C PRO A 17 7.70 -3.19 -32.07
N VAL A 18 8.36 -2.65 -33.10
CA VAL A 18 9.82 -2.52 -33.18
C VAL A 18 10.26 -1.08 -32.92
N LEU A 19 11.34 -0.93 -32.16
CA LEU A 19 12.03 0.33 -31.89
C LEU A 19 13.48 0.24 -32.37
N LEU A 20 13.92 1.25 -33.11
CA LEU A 20 15.32 1.40 -33.50
C LEU A 20 16.02 2.38 -32.55
N VAL A 21 17.02 1.88 -31.83
CA VAL A 21 17.78 2.67 -30.85
C VAL A 21 19.20 2.89 -31.37
N LYS A 22 19.62 4.15 -31.53
CA LYS A 22 20.98 4.49 -31.95
C LYS A 22 21.97 4.22 -30.82
N LYS A 23 23.05 3.49 -31.10
CA LYS A 23 24.15 3.25 -30.15
C LYS A 23 25.13 4.42 -30.16
N HIS A 24 25.95 4.52 -29.11
CA HIS A 24 27.03 5.52 -29.00
C HIS A 24 28.02 5.44 -30.17
N ASN A 25 28.23 4.25 -30.74
CA ASN A 25 29.09 4.05 -31.91
C ASN A 25 28.39 4.36 -33.25
N GLY A 26 27.24 5.03 -33.24
CA GLY A 26 26.47 5.40 -34.44
C GLY A 26 25.61 4.29 -35.05
N SER A 27 25.87 3.01 -34.71
CA SER A 27 25.09 1.87 -35.25
C SER A 27 23.69 1.77 -34.64
N TRP A 28 22.72 1.22 -35.38
CA TRP A 28 21.36 1.01 -34.89
C TRP A 28 21.21 -0.31 -34.13
N ARG A 29 20.34 -0.32 -33.12
CA ARG A 29 19.92 -1.51 -32.38
C ARG A 29 18.44 -1.76 -32.65
N PHE A 30 18.16 -2.94 -33.18
CA PHE A 30 16.81 -3.45 -33.39
C PHE A 30 16.28 -3.99 -32.06
N CYS A 31 15.27 -3.32 -31.48
CA CYS A 31 14.68 -3.67 -30.19
C CYS A 31 13.19 -3.93 -30.38
N VAL A 32 12.72 -5.12 -30.04
CA VAL A 32 11.29 -5.43 -30.06
C VAL A 32 10.70 -5.17 -28.68
N ASP A 33 9.55 -4.49 -28.62
CA ASP A 33 8.88 -4.18 -27.36
C ASP A 33 7.96 -5.32 -26.91
N TYR A 34 8.54 -6.29 -26.20
CA TYR A 34 7.80 -7.43 -25.66
C TYR A 34 7.12 -7.15 -24.31
N ARG A 35 6.90 -5.89 -23.89
CA ARG A 35 6.28 -5.62 -22.57
C ARG A 35 4.92 -6.27 -22.39
N ALA A 36 4.07 -6.26 -23.42
CA ALA A 36 2.76 -6.92 -23.38
C ALA A 36 2.88 -8.44 -23.32
N LEU A 37 3.77 -9.02 -24.12
CA LEU A 37 4.06 -10.45 -24.12
C LEU A 37 4.63 -10.91 -22.77
N ASN A 38 5.56 -10.16 -22.19
CA ASN A 38 6.17 -10.45 -20.88
C ASN A 38 5.15 -10.38 -19.73
N ALA A 39 4.07 -9.61 -19.87
CA ALA A 39 3.02 -9.52 -18.85
C ALA A 39 2.14 -10.78 -18.78
N ILE A 40 1.96 -11.46 -19.92
CA ILE A 40 1.17 -12.69 -20.03
C ILE A 40 2.02 -13.96 -19.96
N THR A 41 3.34 -13.84 -20.07
CA THR A 41 4.28 -14.97 -19.98
C THR A 41 4.45 -15.40 -18.52
N VAL A 42 4.31 -16.71 -18.26
CA VAL A 42 4.60 -17.29 -16.94
C VAL A 42 6.09 -17.12 -16.66
N LYS A 43 6.42 -16.45 -15.55
CA LYS A 43 7.81 -16.13 -15.20
C LYS A 43 8.53 -17.35 -14.67
N ASP A 44 9.62 -17.71 -15.32
CA ASP A 44 10.53 -18.71 -14.80
C ASP A 44 11.41 -18.07 -13.72
N SER A 45 11.28 -18.57 -12.49
CA SER A 45 12.03 -18.08 -11.33
C SER A 45 13.30 -18.92 -11.15
N PHE A 46 14.08 -19.07 -12.21
CA PHE A 46 15.37 -19.74 -12.12
C PHE A 46 16.25 -19.01 -11.09
N PRO A 47 16.83 -19.72 -10.10
CA PRO A 47 17.63 -19.11 -9.07
C PRO A 47 18.95 -18.64 -9.68
N ILE A 48 18.99 -17.38 -10.11
CA ILE A 48 20.24 -16.72 -10.51
C ILE A 48 20.96 -16.33 -9.20
N PRO A 49 22.17 -16.86 -8.94
CA PRO A 49 22.91 -16.53 -7.72
C PRO A 49 23.17 -15.03 -7.65
N VAL A 50 23.20 -14.50 -6.42
CA VAL A 50 23.49 -13.07 -6.22
C VAL A 50 24.92 -12.81 -6.67
N VAL A 51 25.20 -11.65 -7.27
CA VAL A 51 26.54 -11.30 -7.77
C VAL A 51 27.62 -11.52 -6.70
N ASP A 52 27.32 -11.21 -5.43
CA ASP A 52 28.23 -11.44 -4.31
C ASP A 52 28.57 -12.92 -4.12
N GLU A 53 27.59 -13.83 -4.21
CA GLU A 53 27.81 -15.29 -4.09
C GLU A 53 28.73 -15.81 -5.21
N LEU A 54 28.53 -15.34 -6.44
CA LEU A 54 29.40 -15.69 -7.58
C LEU A 54 30.83 -15.20 -7.40
N LEU A 55 31.00 -14.02 -6.79
CA LEU A 55 32.32 -13.46 -6.52
C LEU A 55 33.03 -14.20 -5.38
N ASP A 56 32.28 -14.66 -4.38
CA ASP A 56 32.81 -15.38 -3.22
C ASP A 56 33.38 -16.76 -3.61
N GLU A 57 32.80 -17.42 -4.61
CA GLU A 57 33.30 -18.71 -5.15
C GLU A 57 34.70 -18.62 -5.77
N LEU A 58 35.16 -17.41 -6.13
CA LEU A 58 36.43 -17.20 -6.82
C LEU A 58 37.64 -17.22 -5.88
N ARG A 59 37.45 -17.48 -4.58
CA ARG A 59 38.56 -17.59 -3.63
C ARG A 59 39.60 -18.62 -4.08
N GLY A 60 40.86 -18.17 -4.04
CA GLY A 60 42.03 -18.99 -4.39
C GLY A 60 42.40 -18.97 -5.87
N ALA A 61 41.55 -18.37 -6.73
CA ALA A 61 41.88 -18.17 -8.13
C ALA A 61 42.96 -17.09 -8.30
N LYS A 62 43.95 -17.38 -9.14
CA LYS A 62 45.04 -16.45 -9.51
C LYS A 62 44.96 -15.97 -10.97
N PHE A 63 44.28 -16.75 -11.80
CA PHE A 63 44.13 -16.51 -13.24
C PHE A 63 42.67 -16.52 -13.61
N PHE A 64 42.25 -15.51 -14.37
CA PHE A 64 40.87 -15.30 -14.74
C PHE A 64 40.71 -15.24 -16.26
N THR A 65 39.70 -15.94 -16.76
CA THR A 65 39.30 -15.89 -18.17
C THR A 65 37.83 -15.49 -18.25
N LYS A 66 37.54 -14.43 -19.01
CA LYS A 66 36.19 -13.94 -19.26
C LYS A 66 35.82 -14.21 -20.71
N LEU A 67 34.71 -14.90 -20.89
CA LEU A 67 34.18 -15.26 -22.21
C LEU A 67 32.83 -14.56 -22.42
N ASP A 68 32.67 -13.89 -23.56
CA ASP A 68 31.43 -13.19 -23.96
C ASP A 68 30.88 -13.83 -25.23
N LEU A 69 29.67 -14.41 -25.16
CA LEU A 69 29.03 -15.02 -26.32
C LEU A 69 28.53 -13.96 -27.31
N ARG A 70 28.75 -14.19 -28.61
CA ARG A 70 28.33 -13.29 -29.67
C ARG A 70 26.80 -13.29 -29.81
N SER A 71 26.14 -12.29 -29.26
CA SER A 71 24.66 -12.23 -29.24
C SER A 71 24.07 -13.50 -28.61
N GLY A 72 24.51 -13.85 -27.41
CA GLY A 72 24.23 -15.14 -26.76
C GLY A 72 22.78 -15.65 -26.88
N TYR A 73 21.78 -14.78 -26.73
CA TYR A 73 20.38 -15.18 -26.89
C TYR A 73 20.04 -15.67 -28.30
N HIS A 74 20.58 -15.03 -29.35
CA HIS A 74 20.32 -15.44 -30.75
C HIS A 74 20.99 -16.78 -31.12
N GLN A 75 21.79 -17.37 -30.24
CA GLN A 75 22.39 -18.69 -30.46
C GLN A 75 21.50 -19.82 -29.92
N VAL A 76 20.53 -19.49 -29.05
CA VAL A 76 19.58 -20.44 -28.48
C VAL A 76 18.34 -20.47 -29.38
N ARG A 77 17.91 -21.65 -29.81
CA ARG A 77 16.68 -21.80 -30.63
C ARG A 77 15.43 -21.56 -29.77
N MET A 78 14.42 -20.94 -30.36
CA MET A 78 13.08 -20.89 -29.76
C MET A 78 12.43 -22.28 -29.86
N HIS A 79 11.62 -22.65 -28.86
CA HIS A 79 10.76 -23.83 -28.97
C HIS A 79 9.70 -23.61 -30.06
N GLU A 80 9.40 -24.64 -30.85
CA GLU A 80 8.56 -24.52 -32.05
C GLU A 80 7.18 -23.90 -31.76
N ASP A 81 6.52 -24.34 -30.69
CA ASP A 81 5.21 -23.83 -30.26
C ASP A 81 5.22 -22.36 -29.80
N ASP A 82 6.40 -21.81 -29.47
CA ASP A 82 6.54 -20.46 -28.93
C ASP A 82 7.05 -19.45 -29.97
N ILE A 83 7.49 -19.91 -31.14
CA ILE A 83 8.01 -19.06 -32.22
C ILE A 83 6.98 -17.97 -32.59
N ALA A 84 5.72 -18.36 -32.80
CA ALA A 84 4.65 -17.45 -33.22
C ALA A 84 4.42 -16.30 -32.22
N LYS A 85 4.70 -16.50 -30.93
CA LYS A 85 4.54 -15.49 -29.87
C LYS A 85 5.56 -14.37 -29.99
N THR A 86 6.71 -14.63 -30.61
CA THR A 86 7.79 -13.65 -30.80
C THR A 86 7.55 -12.70 -31.98
N ALA A 87 6.43 -12.86 -32.70
CA ALA A 87 6.14 -12.09 -33.89
C ALA A 87 6.16 -10.57 -33.66
N PHE A 88 6.76 -9.84 -34.60
CA PHE A 88 6.93 -8.41 -34.58
C PHE A 88 6.66 -7.79 -35.96
N ARG A 89 6.14 -6.57 -35.97
CA ARG A 89 5.72 -5.88 -37.20
C ARG A 89 6.67 -4.75 -37.56
N THR A 90 7.08 -4.71 -38.82
CA THR A 90 7.80 -3.61 -39.46
C THR A 90 6.95 -3.01 -40.58
N HIS A 91 7.43 -1.93 -41.20
CA HIS A 91 6.75 -1.32 -42.36
C HIS A 91 6.67 -2.27 -43.57
N GLU A 92 7.56 -3.25 -43.67
CA GLU A 92 7.61 -4.24 -44.76
C GLU A 92 6.82 -5.52 -44.50
N GLY A 93 6.26 -5.74 -43.29
CA GLY A 93 5.55 -6.97 -42.98
C GLY A 93 5.66 -7.46 -41.54
N LEU A 94 5.17 -8.68 -41.30
CA LEU A 94 5.18 -9.38 -40.02
C LEU A 94 6.23 -10.51 -40.07
N TYR A 95 7.08 -10.55 -39.05
CA TYR A 95 8.17 -11.52 -38.94
C TYR A 95 8.21 -12.12 -37.55
N GLU A 96 8.74 -13.34 -37.40
CA GLU A 96 8.92 -14.03 -36.12
C GLU A 96 10.35 -14.54 -35.94
N PHE A 97 10.79 -14.72 -34.70
CA PHE A 97 12.13 -15.19 -34.37
C PHE A 97 12.21 -16.71 -34.24
N LEU A 98 13.19 -17.31 -34.92
CA LEU A 98 13.53 -18.73 -34.78
C LEU A 98 14.52 -18.99 -33.63
N VAL A 99 15.18 -17.93 -33.16
CA VAL A 99 16.16 -17.93 -32.07
C VAL A 99 15.75 -16.94 -31.01
N MET A 100 16.15 -17.15 -29.75
CA MET A 100 15.65 -16.39 -28.62
C MET A 100 15.98 -14.88 -28.76
N PRO A 101 14.96 -14.00 -28.90
CA PRO A 101 15.19 -12.57 -29.09
C PRO A 101 15.49 -11.84 -27.78
N PHE A 102 16.15 -10.68 -27.91
CA PHE A 102 16.33 -9.77 -26.78
C PHE A 102 14.98 -9.21 -26.32
N GLY A 103 14.76 -9.14 -25.00
CA GLY A 103 13.61 -8.47 -24.40
C GLY A 103 12.55 -9.39 -23.79
N LEU A 104 12.65 -10.72 -23.97
CA LEU A 104 11.78 -11.68 -23.29
C LEU A 104 12.14 -11.81 -21.80
N SER A 105 11.13 -11.93 -20.93
CA SER A 105 11.32 -11.99 -19.47
C SER A 105 12.09 -13.22 -18.98
N ASN A 106 11.95 -14.37 -19.65
CA ASN A 106 12.60 -15.62 -19.25
C ASN A 106 13.94 -15.86 -19.97
N ALA A 107 14.33 -15.02 -20.93
CA ALA A 107 15.56 -15.22 -21.69
C ALA A 107 16.84 -15.30 -20.81
N PRO A 108 17.01 -14.49 -19.75
CA PRO A 108 18.14 -14.64 -18.83
C PRO A 108 18.13 -15.96 -18.07
N ALA A 109 16.96 -16.46 -17.65
CA ALA A 109 16.82 -17.70 -16.92
C ALA A 109 17.17 -18.92 -17.78
N THR A 110 16.62 -19.00 -18.99
CA THR A 110 16.94 -20.06 -19.96
C THR A 110 18.42 -20.05 -20.34
N PHE A 111 19.01 -18.86 -20.49
CA PHE A 111 20.43 -18.72 -20.78
C PHE A 111 21.30 -19.12 -19.57
N GLN A 112 20.90 -18.78 -18.35
CA GLN A 112 21.62 -19.18 -17.13
C GLN A 112 21.57 -20.69 -16.92
N ALA A 113 20.40 -21.33 -17.14
CA ALA A 113 20.25 -22.77 -17.08
C ALA A 113 21.21 -23.50 -18.05
N LEU A 114 21.44 -22.92 -19.24
CA LEU A 114 22.41 -23.41 -20.20
C LEU A 114 23.87 -23.20 -19.74
N MET A 115 24.15 -22.17 -18.94
CA MET A 115 25.49 -21.69 -18.59
C MET A 115 25.99 -22.11 -17.19
N ASN A 116 25.28 -22.98 -16.47
CA ASN A 116 25.64 -23.42 -15.12
C ASN A 116 26.84 -24.39 -15.08
N ALA A 117 28.03 -23.86 -15.38
CA ALA A 117 29.32 -24.48 -15.05
C ALA A 117 30.32 -23.38 -14.67
N VAL A 118 30.50 -23.13 -13.37
CA VAL A 118 31.55 -22.22 -12.86
C VAL A 118 32.82 -23.06 -12.66
N LEU A 119 33.91 -22.70 -13.35
CA LEU A 119 35.20 -23.39 -13.22
C LEU A 119 36.20 -22.52 -12.47
N ARG A 120 36.76 -23.08 -11.38
CA ARG A 120 37.77 -22.44 -10.52
C ARG A 120 39.10 -23.13 -10.74
N SER A 121 40.19 -22.39 -10.97
CA SER A 121 41.55 -22.94 -11.10
C SER A 121 42.54 -22.24 -10.18
N SER A 122 43.31 -23.04 -9.44
CA SER A 122 44.32 -22.59 -8.48
C SER A 122 45.73 -22.48 -9.08
N SER A 123 46.00 -23.22 -10.15
CA SER A 123 47.27 -23.24 -10.88
C SER A 123 47.11 -22.88 -12.35
N TRP A 124 48.22 -22.49 -13.00
CA TRP A 124 48.25 -22.19 -14.43
C TRP A 124 47.85 -23.40 -15.29
N SER A 125 48.36 -24.58 -14.97
CA SER A 125 48.09 -25.83 -15.68
C SER A 125 46.61 -26.21 -15.60
N GLU A 126 46.01 -26.09 -14.42
CA GLU A 126 44.58 -26.32 -14.19
C GLU A 126 43.73 -25.29 -14.96
N HIS A 127 44.17 -24.02 -15.00
CA HIS A 127 43.49 -22.97 -15.76
C HIS A 127 43.43 -23.28 -17.26
N LEU A 128 44.54 -23.70 -17.85
CA LEU A 128 44.59 -24.08 -19.26
C LEU A 128 43.70 -25.30 -19.57
N LEU A 129 43.66 -26.28 -18.67
CA LEU A 129 42.76 -27.43 -18.79
C LEU A 129 41.29 -26.98 -18.77
N HIS A 130 40.91 -26.11 -17.83
CA HIS A 130 39.56 -25.56 -17.74
C HIS A 130 39.17 -24.76 -18.98
N ILE A 131 40.05 -23.90 -19.49
CA ILE A 131 39.81 -23.16 -20.73
C ILE A 131 39.56 -24.15 -21.87
N ARG A 132 40.38 -25.18 -22.02
CA ARG A 132 40.21 -26.19 -23.06
C ARG A 132 38.86 -26.90 -22.95
N THR A 133 38.49 -27.35 -21.75
CA THR A 133 37.21 -28.02 -21.51
C THR A 133 36.02 -27.12 -21.85
N VAL A 134 36.06 -25.84 -21.44
CA VAL A 134 34.98 -24.88 -21.74
C VAL A 134 34.90 -24.59 -23.23
N LEU A 135 36.02 -24.33 -23.89
CA LEU A 135 36.03 -24.06 -25.32
C LEU A 135 35.55 -25.28 -26.13
N GLN A 136 35.89 -26.51 -25.70
CA GLN A 136 35.39 -27.74 -26.31
C GLN A 136 33.87 -27.88 -26.10
N ALA A 137 33.36 -27.62 -24.90
CA ALA A 137 31.93 -27.67 -24.63
C ALA A 137 31.16 -26.63 -25.45
N LEU A 138 31.68 -25.40 -25.56
CA LEU A 138 31.10 -24.36 -26.42
C LEU A 138 31.11 -24.79 -27.89
N HIS A 139 32.20 -25.37 -28.37
CA HIS A 139 32.31 -25.87 -29.75
C HIS A 139 31.31 -26.99 -30.04
N ASN A 140 31.21 -27.99 -29.15
CA ASN A 140 30.29 -29.12 -29.29
C ASN A 140 28.82 -28.68 -29.31
N ASN A 141 28.48 -27.60 -28.61
CA ASN A 141 27.13 -27.02 -28.59
C ASN A 141 26.92 -25.93 -29.65
N GLY A 142 27.88 -25.71 -30.56
CA GLY A 142 27.77 -24.69 -31.62
C GLY A 142 27.73 -23.25 -31.13
N LEU A 143 28.20 -22.97 -29.91
CA LEU A 143 28.19 -21.64 -29.30
C LEU A 143 29.42 -20.84 -29.71
N VAL A 144 29.20 -19.60 -30.16
CA VAL A 144 30.23 -18.73 -30.74
C VAL A 144 30.56 -17.58 -29.81
N LEU A 145 31.85 -17.41 -29.51
CA LEU A 145 32.37 -16.31 -28.69
C LEU A 145 32.65 -15.05 -29.51
N LYS A 146 32.53 -13.89 -28.87
CA LYS A 146 32.97 -12.61 -29.43
C LYS A 146 34.38 -12.28 -28.91
N ARG A 147 35.40 -12.65 -29.69
CA ARG A 147 36.82 -12.48 -29.32
C ARG A 147 37.16 -11.09 -28.77
N SER A 148 36.63 -10.02 -29.37
CA SER A 148 36.94 -8.64 -28.94
C SER A 148 36.41 -8.24 -27.55
N LYS A 149 35.57 -9.09 -26.93
CA LYS A 149 35.05 -8.89 -25.56
C LYS A 149 35.52 -9.97 -24.58
N CYS A 150 36.27 -10.95 -25.06
CA CYS A 150 36.83 -12.00 -24.22
C CYS A 150 38.21 -11.58 -23.72
N SER A 151 38.58 -12.01 -22.51
CA SER A 151 39.93 -11.92 -22.00
C SER A 151 40.38 -13.28 -21.48
N PHE A 152 41.64 -13.63 -21.72
CA PHE A 152 42.15 -14.97 -21.41
C PHE A 152 43.32 -14.88 -20.44
N ALA A 153 43.24 -15.69 -19.38
CA ALA A 153 44.30 -15.96 -18.42
C ALA A 153 44.97 -14.70 -17.84
N GLN A 154 44.16 -13.70 -17.47
CA GLN A 154 44.63 -12.44 -16.89
C GLN A 154 44.74 -12.53 -15.36
N PRO A 155 45.67 -11.78 -14.72
CA PRO A 155 45.79 -11.70 -13.27
C PRO A 155 44.65 -10.88 -12.62
N SER A 156 43.97 -10.04 -13.40
CA SER A 156 42.77 -9.32 -12.99
C SER A 156 41.78 -9.19 -14.15
N VAL A 157 40.48 -9.12 -13.84
CA VAL A 157 39.42 -9.01 -14.85
C VAL A 157 38.23 -8.17 -14.37
N ALA A 158 37.65 -7.38 -15.26
CA ALA A 158 36.40 -6.67 -15.00
C ALA A 158 35.19 -7.57 -15.27
N TYR A 159 34.40 -7.85 -14.23
CA TYR A 159 33.25 -8.74 -14.29
C TYR A 159 32.09 -8.19 -13.44
N LEU A 160 30.89 -8.15 -14.02
CA LEU A 160 29.66 -7.67 -13.38
C LEU A 160 29.75 -6.32 -12.65
N GLY A 161 30.64 -5.41 -13.08
CA GLY A 161 30.81 -4.10 -12.44
C GLY A 161 31.80 -4.08 -11.25
N HIS A 162 32.59 -5.15 -11.13
CA HIS A 162 33.70 -5.29 -10.18
C HIS A 162 34.99 -5.64 -10.92
N VAL A 163 36.12 -5.34 -10.29
CA VAL A 163 37.45 -5.81 -10.72
C VAL A 163 37.87 -6.93 -9.78
N ILE A 164 38.07 -8.11 -10.33
CA ILE A 164 38.48 -9.31 -9.58
C ILE A 164 39.98 -9.48 -9.77
N SER A 165 40.70 -9.77 -8.69
CA SER A 165 42.13 -10.05 -8.70
C SER A 165 42.48 -11.08 -7.63
N ALA A 166 43.72 -11.57 -7.63
CA ALA A 166 44.23 -12.43 -6.56
C ALA A 166 44.20 -11.77 -5.17
N GLN A 167 44.20 -10.42 -5.10
CA GLN A 167 44.17 -9.68 -3.84
C GLN A 167 42.75 -9.58 -3.24
N GLY A 168 41.71 -9.73 -4.08
CA GLY A 168 40.32 -9.57 -3.68
C GLY A 168 39.46 -8.95 -4.77
N VAL A 169 38.30 -8.44 -4.35
CA VAL A 169 37.33 -7.80 -5.22
C VAL A 169 37.34 -6.30 -4.96
N ALA A 170 37.45 -5.52 -6.04
CA ALA A 170 37.42 -4.07 -6.02
C ALA A 170 36.26 -3.53 -6.87
N MET A 171 35.95 -2.26 -6.70
CA MET A 171 34.96 -1.56 -7.52
C MET A 171 35.50 -1.29 -8.93
N ASP A 172 34.64 -1.31 -9.94
CA ASP A 172 35.02 -0.94 -11.31
C ASP A 172 35.31 0.56 -11.40
N ALA A 173 36.55 0.91 -11.75
CA ALA A 173 37.01 2.30 -11.80
C ALA A 173 36.18 3.18 -12.76
N GLY A 174 35.69 2.61 -13.87
CA GLY A 174 34.83 3.34 -14.81
C GLY A 174 33.45 3.65 -14.22
N LYS A 175 32.89 2.74 -13.40
CA LYS A 175 31.65 2.98 -12.67
C LYS A 175 31.83 3.96 -11.52
N VAL A 176 32.96 3.91 -10.83
CA VAL A 176 33.32 4.89 -9.78
C VAL A 176 33.48 6.28 -10.40
N GLN A 177 34.14 6.39 -11.56
CA GLN A 177 34.30 7.66 -12.26
C GLN A 177 32.94 8.32 -12.59
N VAL A 178 31.95 7.53 -13.03
CA VAL A 178 30.58 8.03 -13.25
C VAL A 178 29.94 8.59 -11.97
N VAL A 179 30.26 8.02 -10.80
CA VAL A 179 29.80 8.54 -9.50
C VAL A 179 30.50 9.86 -9.17
N VAL A 180 31.81 9.95 -9.40
CA VAL A 180 32.60 11.17 -9.17
C VAL A 180 32.08 12.32 -10.04
N GLU A 181 31.83 12.06 -11.32
CA GLU A 181 31.34 13.04 -12.28
C GLU A 181 29.82 13.32 -12.14
N TRP A 182 29.13 12.62 -11.24
CA TRP A 182 27.68 12.72 -11.13
C TRP A 182 27.24 14.14 -10.73
N PRO A 183 26.36 14.81 -11.50
CA PRO A 183 25.94 16.17 -11.18
C PRO A 183 25.04 16.20 -9.94
N ALA A 184 25.05 17.32 -9.21
CA ALA A 184 24.17 17.51 -8.05
C ALA A 184 22.69 17.22 -8.42
N PRO A 185 22.02 16.27 -7.76
CA PRO A 185 20.64 15.92 -8.07
C PRO A 185 19.68 17.11 -7.92
N ARG A 186 19.00 17.48 -9.02
CA ARG A 186 17.97 18.54 -9.02
C ARG A 186 16.53 18.04 -8.82
N SER A 187 16.35 16.72 -8.71
CA SER A 187 15.04 16.10 -8.49
C SER A 187 15.15 14.82 -7.68
N VAL A 188 14.03 14.42 -7.06
CA VAL A 188 13.91 13.13 -6.35
C VAL A 188 14.24 11.95 -7.27
N ARG A 189 13.90 12.03 -8.57
CA ARG A 189 14.23 10.98 -9.54
C ARG A 189 15.74 10.86 -9.77
N ALA A 190 16.42 11.99 -9.93
CA ALA A 190 17.88 12.02 -10.08
C ALA A 190 18.58 11.50 -8.81
N LEU A 191 18.07 11.89 -7.63
CA LEU A 191 18.62 11.44 -6.34
C LEU A 191 18.42 9.93 -6.13
N ARG A 192 17.26 9.37 -6.49
CA ARG A 192 17.05 7.92 -6.47
C ARG A 192 17.98 7.18 -7.42
N GLY A 193 18.27 7.75 -8.60
CA GLY A 193 19.25 7.21 -9.54
C GLY A 193 20.64 7.13 -8.92
N PHE A 194 21.10 8.22 -8.31
CA PHE A 194 22.39 8.28 -7.60
C PHE A 194 22.47 7.28 -6.44
N LEU A 195 21.49 7.30 -5.52
CA LEU A 195 21.46 6.39 -4.36
C LEU A 195 21.34 4.92 -4.77
N GLY A 196 20.69 4.63 -5.90
CA GLY A 196 20.63 3.28 -6.46
C GLY A 196 21.99 2.78 -6.91
N LEU A 197 22.77 3.62 -7.61
CA LEU A 197 24.13 3.28 -8.04
C LEU A 197 25.09 3.21 -6.85
N ALA A 198 25.07 4.20 -5.96
CA ALA A 198 25.89 4.19 -4.75
C ALA A 198 25.57 2.98 -3.85
N GLY A 199 24.29 2.65 -3.70
CA GLY A 199 23.81 1.51 -2.91
C GLY A 199 24.18 0.14 -3.48
N TYR A 200 24.51 0.05 -4.77
CA TYR A 200 25.08 -1.16 -5.37
C TYR A 200 26.45 -1.48 -4.76
N TYR A 201 27.24 -0.45 -4.45
CA TYR A 201 28.57 -0.59 -3.86
C TYR A 201 28.61 -0.43 -2.33
N ARG A 202 27.45 -0.46 -1.66
CA ARG A 202 27.36 -0.23 -0.20
C ARG A 202 28.30 -1.14 0.63
N LYS A 203 28.58 -2.36 0.17
CA LYS A 203 29.42 -3.32 0.89
C LYS A 203 30.89 -2.91 1.00
N TYR A 204 31.35 -2.01 0.11
CA TYR A 204 32.70 -1.46 0.06
C TYR A 204 32.83 -0.15 0.85
N VAL A 205 31.71 0.48 1.19
CA VAL A 205 31.69 1.80 1.82
C VAL A 205 31.42 1.62 3.31
N HIS A 206 32.43 1.96 4.10
CA HIS A 206 32.27 2.18 5.53
C HIS A 206 31.23 3.29 5.76
N ASP A 207 30.29 3.06 6.67
CA ASP A 207 29.22 4.00 7.02
C ASP A 207 28.20 4.42 5.97
N PHE A 208 28.02 3.63 4.91
CA PHE A 208 27.08 3.94 3.84
C PHE A 208 25.69 4.42 4.33
N GLY A 209 25.08 3.70 5.28
CA GLY A 209 23.76 4.00 5.81
C GLY A 209 23.66 5.33 6.56
N ALA A 210 24.72 5.73 7.26
CA ALA A 210 24.83 6.99 7.97
C ALA A 210 25.09 8.14 6.99
N ILE A 211 26.09 7.99 6.10
CA ILE A 211 26.43 9.00 5.08
C ILE A 211 25.21 9.29 4.18
N ALA A 212 24.50 8.24 3.76
CA ALA A 212 23.33 8.38 2.90
C ALA A 212 22.06 8.81 3.65
N ALA A 213 22.08 8.98 4.98
CA ALA A 213 20.87 9.27 5.78
C ALA A 213 20.22 10.60 5.36
N SER A 214 21.00 11.68 5.28
CA SER A 214 20.52 13.01 4.86
C SER A 214 19.93 12.99 3.45
N LEU A 215 20.57 12.26 2.53
CA LEU A 215 20.08 12.07 1.16
C LEU A 215 18.79 11.23 1.12
N THR A 216 18.69 10.20 1.96
CA THR A 216 17.51 9.33 2.02
C THR A 216 16.31 10.06 2.62
N GLN A 217 16.51 11.02 3.52
CA GLN A 217 15.44 11.86 4.05
C GLN A 217 14.76 12.70 2.95
N LEU A 218 15.53 13.17 1.95
CA LEU A 218 15.00 13.93 0.80
C LEU A 218 14.07 13.11 -0.10
N LEU A 219 14.04 11.78 0.05
CA LEU A 219 13.14 10.89 -0.70
C LEU A 219 11.71 10.84 -0.11
N LYS A 220 11.48 11.39 1.09
CA LYS A 220 10.16 11.48 1.72
C LYS A 220 9.26 12.46 0.96
N LYS A 221 7.94 12.27 1.09
CA LYS A 221 6.94 13.06 0.35
C LYS A 221 7.07 14.54 0.72
N ASN A 222 7.22 15.40 -0.29
CA ASN A 222 7.40 16.86 -0.17
C ASN A 222 8.64 17.28 0.64
N SER A 223 9.68 16.44 0.72
CA SER A 223 10.89 16.71 1.53
C SER A 223 12.14 17.03 0.71
N PHE A 224 12.02 17.21 -0.61
CA PHE A 224 13.17 17.47 -1.47
C PHE A 224 13.60 18.94 -1.40
N GLN A 225 14.52 19.22 -0.49
CA GLN A 225 15.23 20.50 -0.36
C GLN A 225 16.74 20.20 -0.32
N TRP A 226 17.48 20.68 -1.32
CA TRP A 226 18.92 20.41 -1.43
C TRP A 226 19.71 21.35 -0.51
N SER A 227 19.76 21.01 0.78
CA SER A 227 20.41 21.79 1.84
C SER A 227 21.91 21.51 1.94
N GLU A 228 22.65 22.31 2.73
CA GLU A 228 24.08 22.10 3.00
C GLU A 228 24.39 20.69 3.56
N PRO A 229 23.60 20.13 4.51
CA PRO A 229 23.79 18.74 4.94
C PRO A 229 23.65 17.71 3.80
N ALA A 230 22.78 17.98 2.81
CA ALA A 230 22.64 17.12 1.65
C ALA A 230 23.82 17.24 0.68
N VAL A 231 24.36 18.46 0.51
CA VAL A 231 25.59 18.69 -0.26
C VAL A 231 26.77 17.97 0.38
N SER A 232 26.95 18.12 1.69
CA SER A 232 28.01 17.46 2.45
C SER A 232 27.90 15.93 2.34
N ALA A 233 26.71 15.37 2.61
CA ALA A 233 26.46 13.94 2.46
C ALA A 233 26.71 13.42 1.03
N PHE A 234 26.35 14.19 0.01
CA PHE A 234 26.58 13.86 -1.39
C PHE A 234 28.06 13.80 -1.73
N GLN A 235 28.85 14.79 -1.30
CA GLN A 235 30.30 14.81 -1.53
C GLN A 235 31.02 13.74 -0.72
N HIS A 236 30.63 13.56 0.54
CA HIS A 236 31.20 12.53 1.39
C HIS A 236 30.98 11.13 0.79
N LEU A 237 29.78 10.84 0.28
CA LEU A 237 29.51 9.55 -0.36
C LEU A 237 30.34 9.34 -1.63
N LYS A 238 30.60 10.40 -2.41
CA LYS A 238 31.51 10.32 -3.57
C LYS A 238 32.93 9.97 -3.13
N THR A 239 33.47 10.69 -2.15
CA THR A 239 34.81 10.45 -1.62
C THR A 239 34.95 9.02 -1.08
N ALA A 240 33.97 8.56 -0.30
CA ALA A 240 33.98 7.21 0.26
C ALA A 240 33.95 6.11 -0.81
N LEU A 241 33.25 6.34 -1.93
CA LEU A 241 33.23 5.40 -3.07
C LEU A 241 34.56 5.42 -3.87
N THR A 242 35.34 6.50 -3.80
CA THR A 242 36.66 6.58 -4.45
C THR A 242 37.79 6.01 -3.60
N THR A 243 37.70 6.11 -2.28
CA THR A 243 38.74 5.63 -1.34
C THR A 243 38.44 4.24 -0.79
N ALA A 244 37.36 3.60 -1.26
CA ALA A 244 36.89 2.32 -0.76
C ALA A 244 37.98 1.23 -0.85
N PRO A 245 38.20 0.45 0.22
CA PRO A 245 39.23 -0.59 0.23
C PRO A 245 38.88 -1.78 -0.67
N VAL A 246 39.91 -2.50 -1.10
CA VAL A 246 39.74 -3.81 -1.74
C VAL A 246 39.24 -4.80 -0.68
N LEU A 247 38.08 -5.40 -0.92
CA LEU A 247 37.50 -6.40 -0.02
C LEU A 247 38.15 -7.76 -0.26
N ALA A 248 38.46 -8.47 0.82
CA ALA A 248 38.97 -9.84 0.73
C ALA A 248 37.85 -10.81 0.31
N MET A 249 38.20 -11.81 -0.52
CA MET A 249 37.28 -12.91 -0.82
C MET A 249 37.14 -13.83 0.40
N PRO A 250 35.93 -14.30 0.74
CA PRO A 250 35.67 -15.05 1.96
C PRO A 250 36.31 -16.43 1.95
N ASP A 251 36.97 -16.75 3.06
CA ASP A 251 37.58 -18.04 3.33
C ASP A 251 36.65 -18.92 4.16
N PHE A 252 35.82 -19.74 3.51
CA PHE A 252 34.92 -20.64 4.23
C PHE A 252 35.60 -21.73 5.08
N THR A 253 36.94 -21.86 5.02
CA THR A 253 37.71 -22.77 5.89
C THR A 253 38.19 -22.09 7.17
N LYS A 254 38.04 -20.77 7.28
CA LYS A 254 38.39 -19.98 8.48
C LYS A 254 37.13 -19.47 9.17
N PRO A 255 37.16 -19.31 10.51
CA PRO A 255 36.04 -18.71 11.23
C PRO A 255 35.84 -17.26 10.80
N PHE A 256 34.59 -16.83 10.75
CA PHE A 256 34.25 -15.42 10.50
C PHE A 256 34.23 -14.65 11.82
N THR A 257 34.59 -13.37 11.76
CA THR A 257 34.42 -12.43 12.88
C THR A 257 33.45 -11.33 12.47
N VAL A 258 32.43 -11.11 13.30
CA VAL A 258 31.45 -10.04 13.19
C VAL A 258 31.74 -9.02 14.28
N GLU A 259 32.30 -7.87 13.92
CA GLU A 259 32.44 -6.72 14.83
C GLU A 259 31.20 -5.84 14.68
N CYS A 260 30.42 -5.67 15.75
CA CYS A 260 29.16 -4.90 15.71
C CYS A 260 29.09 -3.86 16.81
N ASP A 261 28.33 -2.80 16.54
CA ASP A 261 28.08 -1.69 17.44
C ASP A 261 26.74 -1.02 17.08
N ALA A 262 26.01 -0.51 18.07
CA ALA A 262 24.75 0.17 17.87
C ALA A 262 24.55 1.37 18.81
N SER A 263 24.16 2.49 18.21
CA SER A 263 23.80 3.71 18.92
C SER A 263 22.31 4.03 18.75
N GLY A 264 21.86 5.09 19.44
CA GLY A 264 20.52 5.65 19.23
C GLY A 264 20.30 6.18 17.79
N ALA A 265 21.37 6.45 17.04
CA ALA A 265 21.31 6.94 15.66
C ALA A 265 21.27 5.80 14.63
N GLY A 266 22.07 4.75 14.82
CA GLY A 266 22.27 3.70 13.82
C GLY A 266 22.95 2.45 14.38
N CYS A 267 23.02 1.42 13.55
CA CYS A 267 23.80 0.21 13.83
C CYS A 267 24.80 -0.02 12.70
N GLY A 268 25.99 -0.46 13.10
CA GLY A 268 27.13 -0.71 12.26
C GLY A 268 27.71 -2.08 12.53
N ALA A 269 28.19 -2.75 11.49
CA ALA A 269 28.96 -3.98 11.65
C ALA A 269 29.97 -4.17 10.53
N VAL A 270 31.03 -4.93 10.83
CA VAL A 270 32.05 -5.38 9.87
C VAL A 270 32.16 -6.89 9.94
N LEU A 271 32.08 -7.53 8.78
CA LEU A 271 32.42 -8.93 8.59
C LEU A 271 33.86 -9.01 8.12
N HIS A 272 34.72 -9.71 8.85
CA HIS A 272 36.13 -9.84 8.50
C HIS A 272 36.72 -11.20 8.86
N GLN A 273 37.87 -11.50 8.27
CA GLN A 273 38.67 -12.68 8.55
C GLN A 273 40.13 -12.27 8.75
N GLY A 274 40.62 -12.45 9.98
CA GLY A 274 41.90 -11.85 10.39
C GLY A 274 41.84 -10.32 10.30
N ALA A 275 42.85 -9.70 9.69
CA ALA A 275 42.96 -8.25 9.58
C ALA A 275 42.24 -7.63 8.36
N ARG A 276 41.59 -8.43 7.50
CA ARG A 276 41.01 -7.94 6.23
C ARG A 276 39.48 -7.99 6.22
N PRO A 277 38.79 -6.88 5.89
CA PRO A 277 37.34 -6.85 5.80
C PRO A 277 36.83 -7.59 4.56
N ILE A 278 35.73 -8.33 4.75
CA ILE A 278 34.99 -9.03 3.69
C ILE A 278 33.79 -8.17 3.27
N ALA A 279 33.08 -7.58 4.23
CA ALA A 279 31.93 -6.72 3.96
C ALA A 279 31.64 -5.76 5.11
N PHE A 280 31.15 -4.56 4.77
CA PHE A 280 30.61 -3.59 5.72
C PHE A 280 29.08 -3.60 5.74
N PHE A 281 28.49 -3.42 6.91
CA PHE A 281 27.05 -3.29 7.12
C PHE A 281 26.77 -2.03 7.95
N SER A 282 25.88 -1.17 7.47
CA SER A 282 25.41 -0.01 8.21
C SER A 282 23.95 0.24 7.94
N ARG A 283 23.19 0.58 8.99
CA ARG A 283 21.77 0.87 8.88
C ARG A 283 21.28 1.83 9.96
N PRO A 284 20.46 2.84 9.60
CA PRO A 284 19.86 3.73 10.59
C PRO A 284 18.88 2.98 11.51
N MET A 285 18.84 3.39 12.78
CA MET A 285 17.96 2.79 13.78
C MET A 285 16.50 3.17 13.48
N ALA A 286 15.61 2.18 13.45
CA ALA A 286 14.19 2.41 13.18
C ALA A 286 13.58 3.30 14.28
N ALA A 287 12.62 4.17 13.93
CA ALA A 287 12.03 5.13 14.88
C ALA A 287 11.50 4.47 16.17
N ARG A 288 10.93 3.27 16.07
CA ARG A 288 10.45 2.47 17.22
C ARG A 288 11.55 1.87 18.09
N HIS A 289 12.79 1.81 17.59
CA HIS A 289 13.94 1.25 18.30
C HIS A 289 14.85 2.33 18.91
N LYS A 290 14.62 3.62 18.59
CA LYS A 290 15.44 4.73 19.10
C LYS A 290 15.35 4.96 20.60
N GLY A 291 14.24 4.54 21.23
CA GLY A 291 14.03 4.64 22.68
C GLY A 291 14.29 3.32 23.43
N LEU A 292 14.89 2.32 22.78
CA LEU A 292 15.26 1.07 23.45
C LEU A 292 16.47 1.30 24.35
N ALA A 293 16.59 0.49 25.41
CA ALA A 293 17.79 0.47 26.23
C ALA A 293 19.00 0.05 25.38
N ALA A 294 20.20 0.52 25.75
CA ALA A 294 21.44 0.25 25.01
C ALA A 294 21.62 -1.24 24.69
N TYR A 295 21.39 -2.12 25.67
CA TYR A 295 21.40 -3.58 25.49
C TYR A 295 20.49 -4.08 24.36
N GLU A 296 19.25 -3.58 24.31
CA GLU A 296 18.28 -3.99 23.30
C GLU A 296 18.62 -3.39 21.93
N GLY A 297 19.18 -2.17 21.89
CA GLY A 297 19.69 -1.53 20.67
C GLY A 297 20.85 -2.33 20.05
N GLU A 298 21.82 -2.70 20.87
CA GLU A 298 22.99 -3.53 20.50
C GLU A 298 22.56 -4.92 20.01
N LEU A 299 21.66 -5.59 20.75
CA LEU A 299 21.11 -6.87 20.33
C LEU A 299 20.40 -6.78 18.97
N VAL A 300 19.64 -5.69 18.74
CA VAL A 300 18.98 -5.44 17.45
C VAL A 300 19.99 -5.21 16.32
N GLY A 301 21.08 -4.48 16.59
CA GLY A 301 22.17 -4.26 15.64
C GLY A 301 22.84 -5.59 15.22
N LEU A 302 23.23 -6.39 16.22
CA LEU A 302 23.82 -7.71 16.04
C LEU A 302 22.93 -8.63 15.19
N VAL A 303 21.65 -8.77 15.57
CA VAL A 303 20.72 -9.65 14.85
C VAL A 303 20.54 -9.20 13.40
N GLN A 304 20.56 -7.89 13.13
CA GLN A 304 20.44 -7.39 11.77
C GLN A 304 21.68 -7.71 10.93
N ALA A 305 22.88 -7.57 11.50
CA ALA A 305 24.13 -7.93 10.84
C ALA A 305 24.19 -9.43 10.54
N VAL A 306 23.90 -10.29 11.53
CA VAL A 306 23.91 -11.77 11.37
C VAL A 306 22.89 -12.23 10.33
N ARG A 307 21.70 -11.62 10.30
CA ARG A 307 20.69 -11.93 9.27
C ARG A 307 21.11 -11.46 7.89
N HIS A 308 21.79 -10.32 7.78
CA HIS A 308 22.30 -9.81 6.52
C HIS A 308 23.37 -10.75 5.95
N TRP A 309 24.26 -11.25 6.80
CA TRP A 309 25.33 -12.18 6.44
C TRP A 309 24.98 -13.65 6.63
N ARG A 310 23.69 -14.00 6.64
CA ARG A 310 23.23 -15.39 6.72
C ARG A 310 23.95 -16.32 5.72
N PRO A 311 24.20 -15.95 4.44
CA PRO A 311 24.92 -16.81 3.51
C PRO A 311 26.34 -17.20 3.97
N TYR A 312 27.02 -16.31 4.69
CA TYR A 312 28.37 -16.54 5.22
C TYR A 312 28.33 -17.35 6.53
N LEU A 313 27.41 -17.00 7.43
CA LEU A 313 27.42 -17.43 8.83
C LEU A 313 26.57 -18.67 9.13
N TRP A 314 25.58 -19.00 8.30
CA TRP A 314 24.67 -20.12 8.59
C TRP A 314 25.38 -21.47 8.53
N GLY A 315 25.22 -22.28 9.58
CA GLY A 315 25.82 -23.62 9.68
C GLY A 315 27.34 -23.64 9.89
N ARG A 316 27.95 -22.52 10.30
CA ARG A 316 29.39 -22.40 10.57
C ARG A 316 29.63 -21.67 11.90
N PRO A 317 30.68 -22.03 12.65
CA PRO A 317 31.08 -21.30 13.84
C PRO A 317 31.64 -19.92 13.47
N PHE A 318 31.20 -18.87 14.17
CA PHE A 318 31.73 -17.51 14.04
C PHE A 318 31.84 -16.79 15.38
N ILE A 319 32.65 -15.73 15.42
CA ILE A 319 32.89 -14.93 16.63
C ILE A 319 32.20 -13.59 16.46
N VAL A 320 31.38 -13.22 17.43
CA VAL A 320 30.80 -11.88 17.55
C VAL A 320 31.65 -11.06 18.50
N LYS A 321 32.04 -9.86 18.10
CA LYS A 321 32.76 -8.91 18.95
C LYS A 321 31.91 -7.66 19.12
N THR A 322 31.66 -7.30 20.38
CA THR A 322 30.84 -6.15 20.77
C THR A 322 31.48 -5.42 21.95
N ASP A 323 31.27 -4.11 22.01
CA ASP A 323 31.65 -3.22 23.10
C ASP A 323 30.67 -3.27 24.28
N HIS A 324 29.56 -4.02 24.18
CA HIS A 324 28.61 -4.18 25.26
C HIS A 324 28.84 -5.49 26.03
N TYR A 325 29.48 -5.37 27.21
CA TYR A 325 29.86 -6.52 28.05
C TYR A 325 28.71 -7.49 28.37
N SER A 326 27.49 -6.99 28.59
CA SER A 326 26.33 -7.82 28.90
C SER A 326 25.96 -8.80 27.79
N LEU A 327 26.25 -8.50 26.52
CA LEU A 327 26.00 -9.40 25.40
C LEU A 327 26.94 -10.60 25.37
N LYS A 328 28.07 -10.57 26.09
CA LYS A 328 28.97 -11.72 26.25
C LYS A 328 28.22 -12.94 26.80
N PHE A 329 27.30 -12.70 27.73
CA PHE A 329 26.52 -13.75 28.39
C PHE A 329 25.16 -13.98 27.73
N LEU A 330 24.97 -13.54 26.47
CA LEU A 330 23.68 -13.64 25.77
C LEU A 330 23.09 -15.05 25.77
N LEU A 331 23.95 -16.07 25.62
CA LEU A 331 23.54 -17.49 25.58
C LEU A 331 23.30 -18.08 26.98
N ASP A 332 23.91 -17.50 28.01
CA ASP A 332 23.82 -17.98 29.42
C ASP A 332 22.71 -17.26 30.21
N GLN A 333 22.23 -16.13 29.71
CA GLN A 333 21.24 -15.29 30.39
C GLN A 333 19.83 -15.89 30.31
N ARG A 334 19.12 -15.85 31.44
CA ARG A 334 17.66 -16.03 31.45
C ARG A 334 17.00 -14.84 30.75
N LEU A 335 16.40 -15.11 29.60
CA LEU A 335 15.61 -14.13 28.85
C LEU A 335 14.45 -13.63 29.73
N ALA A 336 14.42 -12.33 30.00
CA ALA A 336 13.46 -11.73 30.95
C ALA A 336 12.43 -10.83 30.26
N THR A 337 12.77 -10.22 29.11
CA THR A 337 11.89 -9.28 28.42
C THR A 337 11.36 -9.84 27.09
N ILE A 338 10.13 -9.47 26.73
CA ILE A 338 9.50 -9.87 25.46
C ILE A 338 10.37 -9.48 24.23
N PRO A 339 10.98 -8.27 24.17
CA PRO A 339 11.91 -7.93 23.09
C PRO A 339 13.13 -8.85 23.03
N GLN A 340 13.73 -9.22 24.17
CA GLN A 340 14.84 -10.17 24.21
C GLN A 340 14.44 -11.51 23.61
N HIS A 341 13.30 -12.09 24.01
CA HIS A 341 12.79 -13.34 23.42
C HIS A 341 12.59 -13.22 21.89
N HIS A 342 12.07 -12.08 21.42
CA HIS A 342 11.81 -11.85 20.01
C HIS A 342 13.09 -11.72 19.15
N TRP A 343 14.16 -11.14 19.70
CA TRP A 343 15.40 -10.91 18.96
C TRP A 343 16.38 -12.08 19.09
N VAL A 344 16.53 -12.67 20.28
CA VAL A 344 17.39 -13.85 20.51
C VAL A 344 16.89 -15.06 19.74
N SER A 345 15.57 -15.26 19.63
CA SER A 345 15.01 -16.36 18.82
C SER A 345 15.44 -16.34 17.35
N LYS A 346 15.85 -15.18 16.81
CA LYS A 346 16.34 -15.04 15.43
C LYS A 346 17.80 -15.45 15.25
N LEU A 347 18.55 -15.60 16.35
CA LEU A 347 19.91 -16.14 16.38
C LEU A 347 19.92 -17.65 16.63
N LEU A 348 18.78 -18.26 16.95
CA LEU A 348 18.68 -19.71 17.10
C LEU A 348 18.99 -20.42 15.77
N GLY A 349 19.83 -21.45 15.85
CA GLY A 349 20.33 -22.20 14.69
C GLY A 349 21.64 -21.67 14.09
N TYR A 350 22.15 -20.54 14.59
CA TYR A 350 23.52 -20.09 14.32
C TYR A 350 24.47 -20.61 15.41
N ASP A 351 25.70 -20.93 15.03
CA ASP A 351 26.76 -21.36 15.94
C ASP A 351 27.74 -20.20 16.13
N PHE A 352 27.73 -19.56 17.30
CA PHE A 352 28.56 -18.39 17.57
C PHE A 352 28.95 -18.23 19.03
N SER A 353 30.11 -17.60 19.25
CA SER A 353 30.54 -17.09 20.56
C SER A 353 30.49 -15.57 20.57
N VAL A 354 30.28 -14.97 21.74
CA VAL A 354 30.32 -13.52 21.91
C VAL A 354 31.52 -13.14 22.77
N ASP A 355 32.44 -12.38 22.19
CA ASP A 355 33.62 -11.83 22.84
C ASP A 355 33.40 -10.34 23.12
N TYR A 356 33.75 -9.93 24.34
CA TYR A 356 33.79 -8.51 24.69
C TYR A 356 35.07 -7.87 24.14
N LYS A 357 34.92 -6.74 23.45
CA LYS A 357 36.03 -5.92 22.95
C LYS A 357 35.83 -4.48 23.43
N PRO A 358 36.75 -3.90 24.22
CA PRO A 358 36.62 -2.52 24.69
C PRO A 358 36.44 -1.54 23.52
N GLY A 359 35.53 -0.56 23.66
CA GLY A 359 35.19 0.40 22.60
C GLY A 359 36.39 1.13 22.01
N SER A 360 37.42 1.44 22.81
CA SER A 360 38.69 2.03 22.36
C SER A 360 39.44 1.19 21.32
N THR A 361 39.18 -0.12 21.26
CA THR A 361 39.74 -1.04 20.27
C THR A 361 38.72 -1.46 19.20
N ASN A 362 37.44 -1.10 19.36
CA ASN A 362 36.34 -1.34 18.43
C ASN A 362 36.10 -0.16 17.47
N VAL A 363 37.16 0.60 17.15
CA VAL A 363 37.11 1.87 16.41
C VAL A 363 36.30 1.78 15.12
N VAL A 364 36.39 0.65 14.39
CA VAL A 364 35.70 0.51 13.11
C VAL A 364 34.19 0.38 13.30
N ALA A 365 33.70 -0.34 14.31
CA ALA A 365 32.27 -0.49 14.56
C ALA A 365 31.68 0.69 15.35
N ASP A 366 32.44 1.25 16.30
CA ASP A 366 32.05 2.44 17.07
C ASP A 366 31.92 3.67 16.17
N ALA A 367 32.83 3.88 15.21
CA ALA A 367 32.65 4.88 14.17
C ALA A 367 31.36 4.64 13.36
N LEU A 368 30.97 3.37 13.12
CA LEU A 368 29.77 3.05 12.36
C LEU A 368 28.46 3.32 13.09
N SER A 369 28.51 3.34 14.43
CA SER A 369 27.33 3.56 15.26
C SER A 369 27.27 5.01 15.74
N ARG A 370 28.39 5.61 16.14
CA ARG A 370 28.51 6.96 16.71
C ARG A 370 29.18 7.90 15.71
N CYS A 371 28.37 8.57 14.91
CA CYS A 371 28.80 9.81 14.28
C CYS A 371 28.06 10.96 14.95
N ASP A 372 28.82 11.79 15.67
CA ASP A 372 28.37 13.02 16.30
C ASP A 372 27.61 13.87 15.28
N MET A 373 26.30 13.95 15.45
CA MET A 373 25.64 15.23 15.19
C MET A 373 26.16 16.10 16.32
N GLU A 374 27.28 16.80 16.10
CA GLU A 374 27.63 17.92 16.95
C GLU A 374 26.35 18.74 17.09
N ASP A 375 25.87 18.85 18.33
CA ASP A 375 25.02 19.93 18.78
C ASP A 375 25.83 21.22 18.57
N THR A 376 26.04 21.63 17.31
CA THR A 376 26.39 23.00 16.99
C THR A 376 25.27 23.82 17.56
N GLY A 377 25.57 24.52 18.65
CA GLY A 377 24.67 25.42 19.35
C GLY A 377 24.00 26.34 18.35
N ALA A 378 22.84 25.91 17.87
CA ALA A 378 21.95 26.75 17.13
C ALA A 378 21.47 27.76 18.17
N LEU A 379 22.03 28.97 18.12
CA LEU A 379 21.42 30.15 18.71
C LEU A 379 19.93 30.04 18.45
N HIS A 380 19.17 29.78 19.51
CA HIS A 380 17.73 29.66 19.40
C HIS A 380 17.25 31.01 18.88
N THR A 381 16.76 31.02 17.65
CA THR A 381 15.96 32.13 17.18
C THR A 381 14.81 32.24 18.17
N ILE A 382 14.70 33.37 18.86
CA ILE A 382 13.50 33.64 19.65
C ILE A 382 12.39 33.84 18.63
N SER A 383 11.73 32.74 18.28
CA SER A 383 10.46 32.79 17.59
C SER A 383 9.46 33.30 18.61
N ALA A 384 9.25 34.60 18.64
CA ALA A 384 8.16 35.18 19.40
C ALA A 384 6.85 34.78 18.73
N LEU A 385 6.00 34.05 19.46
CA LEU A 385 4.64 33.77 19.03
C LEU A 385 3.90 35.10 18.90
N ARG A 386 3.58 35.50 17.68
CA ARG A 386 2.71 36.64 17.44
C ARG A 386 1.26 36.18 17.62
N PHE A 387 0.68 36.50 18.77
CA PHE A 387 -0.71 36.16 19.08
C PHE A 387 -1.63 37.28 18.60
N ASP A 388 -1.84 37.39 17.29
CA ASP A 388 -2.69 38.44 16.70
C ASP A 388 -4.08 38.47 17.37
N LEU A 389 -4.65 37.30 17.69
CA LEU A 389 -5.91 37.19 18.43
C LEU A 389 -5.89 37.82 19.83
N VAL A 390 -4.80 37.68 20.59
CA VAL A 390 -4.68 38.28 21.93
C VAL A 390 -4.53 39.80 21.80
N GLN A 391 -3.87 40.27 20.75
CA GLN A 391 -3.76 41.69 20.44
C GLN A 391 -5.10 42.29 20.01
N ASP A 392 -5.89 41.55 19.22
CA ASP A 392 -7.24 41.93 18.82
C ASP A 392 -8.18 42.00 20.04
N LEU A 393 -8.05 41.06 20.99
CA LEU A 393 -8.80 41.08 22.26
C LEU A 393 -8.42 42.27 23.15
N ARG A 394 -7.13 42.65 23.23
CA ARG A 394 -6.68 43.85 23.96
C ARG A 394 -7.22 45.13 23.33
N THR A 395 -7.21 45.19 22.00
CA THR A 395 -7.75 46.33 21.25
C THR A 395 -9.25 46.46 21.52
N ALA A 396 -9.99 45.35 21.38
CA ALA A 396 -11.42 45.33 21.65
C ALA A 396 -11.76 45.66 23.11
N ALA A 397 -10.96 45.21 24.08
CA ALA A 397 -11.14 45.58 25.49
C ALA A 397 -10.98 47.09 25.75
N SER A 398 -10.34 47.81 24.83
CA SER A 398 -10.11 49.26 24.91
C SER A 398 -11.06 50.07 24.02
N THR A 399 -11.63 49.47 22.97
CA THR A 399 -12.50 50.17 21.99
C THR A 399 -13.98 49.81 22.10
N ASP A 400 -14.32 48.61 22.59
CA ASP A 400 -15.72 48.17 22.73
C ASP A 400 -16.35 48.79 24.00
N PRO A 401 -17.42 49.60 23.88
CA PRO A 401 -18.06 50.26 25.01
C PRO A 401 -18.46 49.30 26.14
N ALA A 402 -18.88 48.08 25.81
CA ALA A 402 -19.31 47.09 26.79
C ALA A 402 -18.13 46.51 27.58
N LEU A 403 -16.98 46.27 26.90
CA LEU A 403 -15.77 45.78 27.55
C LEU A 403 -15.07 46.86 28.37
N VAL A 404 -15.09 48.12 27.91
CA VAL A 404 -14.54 49.26 28.65
C VAL A 404 -15.33 49.49 29.95
N ALA A 405 -16.66 49.40 29.90
CA ALA A 405 -17.50 49.49 31.09
C ALA A 405 -17.22 48.36 32.09
N LEU A 406 -17.12 47.11 31.62
CA LEU A 406 -16.77 45.95 32.44
C LEU A 406 -15.37 46.07 33.05
N LYS A 407 -14.39 46.51 32.27
CA LYS A 407 -13.01 46.75 32.74
C LYS A 407 -12.98 47.79 33.86
N LYS A 408 -13.70 48.91 33.69
CA LYS A 408 -13.80 49.96 34.72
C LYS A 408 -14.47 49.46 36.00
N GLN A 409 -15.51 48.64 35.90
CA GLN A 409 -16.18 48.03 37.06
C GLN A 409 -15.29 47.03 37.82
N ILE A 410 -14.45 46.27 37.11
CA ILE A 410 -13.47 45.36 37.72
C ILE A 410 -12.34 46.16 38.41
N GLU A 411 -11.82 47.21 37.76
CA GLU A 411 -10.77 48.07 38.32
C GLU A 411 -11.26 48.87 39.54
N GLN A 412 -12.54 49.24 39.58
CA GLN A 412 -13.19 49.89 40.73
C GLN A 412 -13.58 48.92 41.85
N GLY A 413 -13.28 47.62 41.71
CA GLY A 413 -13.57 46.60 42.72
C GLY A 413 -15.06 46.24 42.86
N GLN A 414 -15.92 46.68 41.95
CA GLN A 414 -17.36 46.39 41.96
C GLN A 414 -17.68 44.97 41.48
N LEU A 415 -16.81 44.40 40.64
CA LEU A 415 -16.92 43.03 40.14
C LEU A 415 -15.69 42.23 40.58
N THR A 416 -15.93 41.21 41.41
CA THR A 416 -14.94 40.23 41.87
C THR A 416 -15.21 38.87 41.22
N ASP A 417 -14.66 37.77 41.78
CA ASP A 417 -14.81 36.41 41.24
C ASP A 417 -16.28 36.11 40.87
N PRO A 418 -16.61 35.72 39.62
CA PRO A 418 -15.77 35.08 38.58
C PRO A 418 -14.99 36.02 37.63
N TRP A 419 -15.02 37.34 37.82
CA TRP A 419 -14.40 38.30 36.91
C TRP A 419 -12.96 38.62 37.29
N SER A 420 -12.08 38.69 36.29
CA SER A 420 -10.68 39.10 36.49
C SER A 420 -10.12 39.83 35.28
N LEU A 421 -9.15 40.71 35.52
CA LEU A 421 -8.42 41.44 34.49
C LEU A 421 -6.97 40.95 34.49
N VAL A 422 -6.51 40.39 33.37
CA VAL A 422 -5.13 39.89 33.22
C VAL A 422 -4.56 40.42 31.91
N ASP A 423 -3.41 41.12 31.98
CA ASP A 423 -2.69 41.69 30.83
C ASP A 423 -3.56 42.51 29.86
N GLY A 424 -4.49 43.30 30.42
CA GLY A 424 -5.40 44.16 29.67
C GLY A 424 -6.58 43.43 29.00
N VAL A 425 -6.79 42.15 29.29
CA VAL A 425 -7.89 41.34 28.77
C VAL A 425 -8.86 40.94 29.89
N VAL A 426 -10.16 41.05 29.63
CA VAL A 426 -11.23 40.69 30.57
C VAL A 426 -11.46 39.18 30.54
N LEU A 427 -11.43 38.54 31.71
CA LEU A 427 -11.67 37.13 31.90
C LEU A 427 -12.91 36.88 32.76
N TYR A 428 -13.63 35.80 32.46
CA TYR A 428 -14.73 35.27 33.26
C TYR A 428 -14.46 33.78 33.56
N ASN A 429 -14.40 33.39 34.84
CA ASN A 429 -14.04 32.03 35.27
C ASN A 429 -12.74 31.52 34.62
N ARG A 430 -11.71 32.37 34.58
CA ARG A 430 -10.40 32.11 33.94
C ARG A 430 -10.46 31.84 32.42
N ARG A 431 -11.51 32.31 31.73
CA ARG A 431 -11.67 32.21 30.26
C ARG A 431 -11.81 33.59 29.63
N PHE A 432 -11.34 33.77 28.41
CA PHE A 432 -11.43 35.04 27.68
C PHE A 432 -12.89 35.44 27.44
N TYR A 433 -13.30 36.59 27.97
CA TYR A 433 -14.66 37.08 27.76
C TYR A 433 -14.78 37.74 26.37
N ILE A 434 -15.68 37.23 25.55
CA ILE A 434 -15.99 37.78 24.22
C ILE A 434 -17.39 38.40 24.27
N PRO A 435 -17.54 39.71 23.96
CA PRO A 435 -18.85 40.34 23.88
C PRO A 435 -19.61 39.77 22.67
N PRO A 436 -20.95 39.72 22.69
CA PRO A 436 -21.76 39.22 21.58
C PRO A 436 -21.71 40.10 20.31
N ALA A 437 -20.77 41.05 20.23
CA ALA A 437 -20.57 41.92 19.09
C ALA A 437 -20.01 41.17 17.87
N PRO A 438 -20.44 41.51 16.64
CA PRO A 438 -20.13 40.75 15.43
C PRO A 438 -18.69 40.88 14.91
N SER A 439 -17.83 41.71 15.50
CA SER A 439 -16.50 42.02 14.96
C SER A 439 -15.45 40.92 15.21
N LEU A 440 -15.41 40.33 16.40
CA LEU A 440 -14.40 39.33 16.80
C LEU A 440 -14.88 37.89 16.65
N LEU A 441 -16.18 37.68 16.80
CA LEU A 441 -16.80 36.35 16.87
C LEU A 441 -16.58 35.52 15.58
N PRO A 442 -16.75 36.06 14.35
CA PRO A 442 -16.52 35.33 13.11
C PRO A 442 -15.09 34.80 12.97
N SER A 443 -14.10 35.63 13.31
CA SER A 443 -12.67 35.34 13.23
C SER A 443 -12.27 34.20 14.17
N ILE A 444 -12.80 34.23 15.40
CA ILE A 444 -12.57 33.20 16.42
C ILE A 444 -13.27 31.88 16.05
N LEU A 445 -14.46 31.96 15.46
CA LEU A 445 -15.21 30.77 15.03
C LEU A 445 -14.59 30.09 13.80
N LEU A 446 -13.94 30.82 12.90
CA LEU A 446 -13.25 30.27 11.73
C LEU A 446 -12.09 29.34 12.12
N LEU A 447 -11.40 29.64 13.23
CA LEU A 447 -10.31 28.82 13.79
C LEU A 447 -10.79 27.49 14.40
N SER A 448 -12.10 27.35 14.66
CA SER A 448 -12.68 26.22 15.41
C SER A 448 -13.35 25.13 14.54
N THR A 449 -13.07 25.10 13.24
CA THR A 449 -13.85 24.38 12.22
C THR A 449 -13.67 22.85 12.20
N THR A 450 -14.17 22.12 13.19
CA THR A 450 -14.56 20.69 13.05
C THR A 450 -15.62 20.28 14.08
N ARG A 451 -16.83 19.88 13.63
CA ARG A 451 -18.02 19.36 14.37
C ARG A 451 -18.60 20.29 15.48
N MET A 452 -19.93 20.52 15.48
CA MET A 452 -20.62 21.46 16.40
C MET A 452 -20.25 21.29 17.88
N GLU A 453 -20.29 20.07 18.41
CA GLU A 453 -19.95 19.76 19.81
C GLU A 453 -18.47 19.97 20.12
N LYS A 454 -17.59 19.65 19.15
CA LYS A 454 -16.14 19.82 19.30
C LYS A 454 -15.73 21.29 19.13
N SER A 455 -16.43 22.05 18.30
CA SER A 455 -16.28 23.50 18.15
C SER A 455 -16.78 24.23 19.40
N LEU A 456 -17.95 23.85 19.93
CA LEU A 456 -18.48 24.40 21.19
C LEU A 456 -17.57 24.06 22.38
N HIS A 457 -17.10 22.82 22.49
CA HIS A 457 -16.18 22.40 23.56
C HIS A 457 -14.83 23.11 23.46
N ARG A 458 -14.26 23.27 22.25
CA ARG A 458 -13.00 24.03 22.08
C ARG A 458 -13.20 25.51 22.37
N PHE A 459 -14.30 26.10 21.92
CA PHE A 459 -14.62 27.49 22.18
C PHE A 459 -14.83 27.73 23.69
N GLN A 460 -15.64 26.91 24.35
CA GLN A 460 -15.95 27.04 25.78
C GLN A 460 -14.78 26.66 26.70
N ARG A 461 -13.73 25.99 26.19
CA ARG A 461 -12.51 25.73 26.95
C ARG A 461 -11.76 27.02 27.26
N ASP A 462 -11.61 27.86 26.24
CA ASP A 462 -10.71 29.02 26.28
C ASP A 462 -11.48 30.37 26.32
N PHE A 463 -12.75 30.40 25.84
CA PHE A 463 -13.56 31.60 25.69
C PHE A 463 -14.93 31.47 26.38
N HIS A 464 -15.44 32.60 26.88
CA HIS A 464 -16.78 32.76 27.42
C HIS A 464 -17.54 33.83 26.63
N THR A 465 -18.75 33.52 26.17
CA THR A 465 -19.67 34.52 25.63
C THR A 465 -21.10 34.19 26.06
N PRO A 466 -21.95 35.18 26.36
CA PRO A 466 -23.36 34.95 26.63
C PRO A 466 -24.01 34.23 25.44
N GLN A 467 -24.80 33.19 25.71
CA GLN A 467 -25.51 32.42 24.67
C GLN A 467 -24.60 31.78 23.59
N ALA A 468 -23.33 31.47 23.93
CA ALA A 468 -22.35 30.84 23.02
C ALA A 468 -22.91 29.70 22.17
N ARG A 469 -23.75 28.84 22.78
CA ARG A 469 -24.36 27.70 22.10
C ARG A 469 -25.29 28.12 20.96
N ARG A 470 -26.12 29.15 21.17
CA ARG A 470 -27.08 29.64 20.18
C ARG A 470 -26.37 30.29 19.00
N ILE A 471 -25.38 31.14 19.29
CA ILE A 471 -24.63 31.87 18.26
C ILE A 471 -23.83 30.91 17.37
N ILE A 472 -23.16 29.92 17.97
CA ILE A 472 -22.42 28.88 17.24
C ILE A 472 -23.37 28.00 16.42
N GLN A 473 -24.58 27.72 16.93
CA GLN A 473 -25.60 26.96 16.20
C GLN A 473 -26.10 27.72 14.96
N GLU A 474 -26.45 29.01 15.10
CA GLU A 474 -26.90 29.85 13.99
C GLU A 474 -25.80 30.02 12.93
N TRP A 475 -24.54 30.23 13.35
CA TRP A 475 -23.38 30.34 12.45
C TRP A 475 -23.15 29.06 11.63
N VAL A 476 -23.18 27.89 12.28
CA VAL A 476 -23.00 26.60 11.58
C VAL A 476 -24.20 26.28 10.68
N ARG A 477 -25.42 26.70 11.06
CA ARG A 477 -26.66 26.52 10.28
C ARG A 477 -26.65 27.34 8.99
N ASN A 478 -26.14 28.57 9.01
CA ASN A 478 -26.11 29.47 7.86
C ASN A 478 -24.87 29.31 6.95
N CYS A 479 -23.88 28.51 7.35
CA CYS A 479 -22.67 28.30 6.56
C CYS A 479 -22.91 27.43 5.31
N LEU A 480 -22.78 28.01 4.11
CA LEU A 480 -22.97 27.32 2.81
C LEU A 480 -22.11 26.06 2.64
N VAL A 481 -20.84 26.10 3.06
CA VAL A 481 -19.93 24.94 3.00
C VAL A 481 -20.41 23.83 3.93
N CYS A 482 -20.91 24.19 5.12
CA CYS A 482 -21.51 23.25 6.05
C CYS A 482 -22.83 22.68 5.51
N GLN A 483 -23.71 23.49 4.93
CA GLN A 483 -24.98 23.03 4.37
C GLN A 483 -24.78 22.05 3.20
N ARG A 484 -23.76 22.27 2.35
CA ARG A 484 -23.42 21.43 1.17
C ARG A 484 -22.65 20.15 1.51
N SER A 485 -21.83 20.18 2.56
CA SER A 485 -20.86 19.13 2.87
C SER A 485 -21.22 18.30 4.11
N LYS A 486 -21.99 18.84 5.06
CA LYS A 486 -22.40 18.12 6.27
C LYS A 486 -23.76 17.47 6.08
N THR A 487 -23.82 16.18 6.41
CA THR A 487 -25.06 15.49 6.73
C THR A 487 -25.61 16.03 8.06
N GLU A 488 -26.87 16.45 8.07
CA GLU A 488 -27.60 16.57 9.33
C GLU A 488 -27.78 15.17 9.91
N HIS A 489 -27.52 15.01 11.21
CA HIS A 489 -27.93 13.82 11.95
C HIS A 489 -29.43 13.92 12.27
N LEU A 490 -30.25 14.17 11.25
CA LEU A 490 -31.65 13.85 11.34
C LEU A 490 -31.74 12.33 11.13
N SER A 491 -32.52 11.66 11.97
CA SER A 491 -33.01 10.31 11.66
C SER A 491 -33.44 10.28 10.20
N ALA A 492 -33.07 9.23 9.46
CA ALA A 492 -33.43 9.10 8.05
C ALA A 492 -34.91 9.50 7.88
N ALA A 493 -35.17 10.53 7.07
CA ALA A 493 -36.53 10.92 6.80
C ALA A 493 -37.18 9.78 6.01
N GLY A 494 -38.23 9.20 6.57
CA GLY A 494 -38.86 7.95 6.15
C GLY A 494 -38.96 7.00 7.33
N LEU A 495 -40.18 6.63 7.73
CA LEU A 495 -40.40 5.61 8.75
C LEU A 495 -39.78 4.29 8.27
N LEU A 496 -39.13 3.58 9.20
CA LEU A 496 -38.71 2.20 8.98
C LEU A 496 -39.98 1.44 8.56
N LEU A 497 -39.99 0.85 7.37
CA LEU A 497 -40.95 -0.19 7.03
C LEU A 497 -40.33 -1.49 7.55
N PRO A 498 -40.62 -1.91 8.80
CA PRO A 498 -40.16 -3.20 9.27
C PRO A 498 -40.69 -4.25 8.31
N LEU A 499 -39.80 -5.11 7.81
CA LEU A 499 -40.26 -6.38 7.26
C LEU A 499 -41.06 -7.07 8.37
N PRO A 500 -42.17 -7.75 8.04
CA PRO A 500 -42.97 -8.45 9.03
C PRO A 500 -42.06 -9.34 9.88
N VAL A 501 -42.32 -9.35 11.19
CA VAL A 501 -41.61 -10.23 12.12
C VAL A 501 -42.00 -11.65 11.74
N PRO A 502 -41.04 -12.52 11.41
CA PRO A 502 -41.33 -13.92 11.10
C PRO A 502 -42.07 -14.56 12.28
N SER A 503 -43.01 -15.45 12.01
CA SER A 503 -43.81 -16.12 13.04
C SER A 503 -43.36 -17.55 13.34
N ALA A 504 -42.50 -18.12 12.50
CA ALA A 504 -42.02 -19.48 12.62
C ALA A 504 -40.55 -19.60 12.22
N VAL A 505 -39.86 -20.58 12.83
CA VAL A 505 -38.48 -20.94 12.50
C VAL A 505 -38.42 -21.36 11.03
N TRP A 506 -37.43 -20.84 10.29
CA TRP A 506 -37.16 -21.17 8.88
C TRP A 506 -38.24 -20.79 7.85
N ALA A 507 -39.31 -20.10 8.26
CA ALA A 507 -40.33 -19.60 7.34
C ALA A 507 -39.85 -18.41 6.49
N ASP A 508 -38.99 -17.55 7.07
CA ASP A 508 -38.48 -16.35 6.42
C ASP A 508 -36.96 -16.30 6.56
N ILE A 509 -36.25 -16.46 5.44
CA ILE A 509 -34.79 -16.52 5.44
C ILE A 509 -34.16 -15.33 4.74
N SER A 510 -32.90 -15.05 5.05
CA SER A 510 -32.07 -14.09 4.33
C SER A 510 -30.79 -14.75 3.80
N MET A 511 -30.35 -14.31 2.62
CA MET A 511 -29.23 -14.92 1.89
C MET A 511 -28.26 -13.87 1.34
N ASP A 512 -26.95 -14.11 1.52
CA ASP A 512 -25.88 -13.25 1.01
C ASP A 512 -24.60 -14.04 0.71
N PHE A 513 -23.68 -13.46 -0.06
CA PHE A 513 -22.39 -14.07 -0.41
C PHE A 513 -21.21 -13.42 0.33
N VAL A 514 -20.31 -14.24 0.87
CA VAL A 514 -19.00 -13.83 1.34
C VAL A 514 -17.95 -14.25 0.32
N GLU A 515 -17.50 -13.28 -0.48
CA GLU A 515 -16.51 -13.48 -1.54
C GLU A 515 -15.07 -13.09 -1.11
N GLY A 516 -14.09 -13.44 -1.94
CA GLY A 516 -12.69 -13.04 -1.75
C GLY A 516 -11.88 -13.94 -0.80
N LEU A 517 -12.34 -15.17 -0.55
CA LEU A 517 -11.60 -16.15 0.26
C LEU A 517 -10.52 -16.87 -0.56
N PRO A 518 -9.42 -17.33 0.09
CA PRO A 518 -8.40 -18.14 -0.58
C PRO A 518 -8.99 -19.41 -1.21
N LYS A 519 -8.59 -19.73 -2.45
CA LYS A 519 -9.09 -20.93 -3.14
C LYS A 519 -8.53 -22.21 -2.47
N VAL A 520 -9.40 -23.04 -1.91
CA VAL A 520 -9.06 -24.30 -1.22
C VAL A 520 -10.04 -25.38 -1.65
N GLY A 521 -9.55 -26.54 -2.13
CA GLY A 521 -10.42 -27.61 -2.62
C GLY A 521 -11.38 -27.17 -3.74
N GLY A 522 -10.99 -26.18 -4.55
CA GLY A 522 -11.85 -25.59 -5.58
C GLY A 522 -12.91 -24.61 -5.06
N LYS A 523 -13.03 -24.39 -3.76
CA LYS A 523 -13.99 -23.47 -3.10
C LYS A 523 -13.34 -22.12 -2.80
N SER A 524 -14.09 -21.03 -2.94
CA SER A 524 -13.60 -19.65 -2.70
C SER A 524 -14.67 -18.66 -2.24
N VAL A 525 -15.93 -19.10 -2.09
CA VAL A 525 -17.06 -18.26 -1.69
C VAL A 525 -17.88 -19.01 -0.64
N ILE A 526 -18.48 -18.29 0.30
CA ILE A 526 -19.45 -18.84 1.25
C ILE A 526 -20.81 -18.22 0.94
N LEU A 527 -21.83 -19.06 0.76
CA LEU A 527 -23.23 -18.64 0.78
C LEU A 527 -23.71 -18.69 2.23
N THR A 528 -24.07 -17.54 2.77
CA THR A 528 -24.63 -17.41 4.12
C THR A 528 -26.15 -17.41 4.02
N VAL A 529 -26.79 -18.32 4.74
CA VAL A 529 -28.26 -18.41 4.85
C VAL A 529 -28.66 -18.28 6.31
N VAL A 530 -29.52 -17.32 6.64
CA VAL A 530 -29.90 -17.01 8.02
C VAL A 530 -31.41 -17.07 8.17
N ASP A 531 -31.88 -17.81 9.17
CA ASP A 531 -33.28 -17.73 9.59
C ASP A 531 -33.54 -16.41 10.31
N ARG A 532 -34.48 -15.62 9.80
CA ARG A 532 -34.78 -14.30 10.36
C ARG A 532 -35.51 -14.40 11.69
N PHE A 533 -36.13 -15.54 12.01
CA PHE A 533 -36.74 -15.77 13.32
C PHE A 533 -35.66 -16.12 14.37
N SER A 534 -35.05 -17.30 14.26
CA SER A 534 -34.12 -17.86 15.25
C SER A 534 -32.70 -17.34 15.17
N LYS A 535 -32.35 -16.57 14.14
CA LYS A 535 -30.97 -16.15 13.80
C LYS A 535 -30.01 -17.31 13.51
N TYR A 536 -30.51 -18.53 13.40
CA TYR A 536 -29.71 -19.70 13.05
C TYR A 536 -29.13 -19.53 11.64
N ALA A 537 -27.84 -19.78 11.46
CA ALA A 537 -27.15 -19.58 10.20
C ALA A 537 -26.53 -20.88 9.68
N HIS A 538 -26.55 -21.03 8.35
CA HIS A 538 -25.83 -22.07 7.61
C HIS A 538 -24.78 -21.42 6.71
N PHE A 539 -23.59 -22.02 6.67
CA PHE A 539 -22.47 -21.50 5.89
C PHE A 539 -22.02 -22.51 4.83
N ILE A 540 -22.42 -22.26 3.58
CA ILE A 540 -22.27 -23.24 2.49
C ILE A 540 -21.10 -22.82 1.58
N ALA A 541 -20.08 -23.68 1.47
CA ALA A 541 -18.91 -23.40 0.63
C ALA A 541 -19.19 -23.65 -0.87
N LEU A 542 -18.95 -22.63 -1.69
CA LEU A 542 -19.16 -22.65 -3.15
C LEU A 542 -17.84 -22.47 -3.94
N SER A 543 -17.82 -23.07 -5.13
CA SER A 543 -16.75 -22.93 -6.12
C SER A 543 -17.04 -21.75 -7.05
N HIS A 544 -16.05 -20.90 -7.29
CA HIS A 544 -16.17 -19.82 -8.28
C HIS A 544 -15.56 -20.24 -9.63
N PRO A 545 -16.22 -19.95 -10.77
CA PRO A 545 -17.53 -19.28 -10.90
C PRO A 545 -18.70 -20.21 -10.55
N TYR A 546 -19.74 -19.66 -9.91
CA TYR A 546 -21.01 -20.36 -9.65
C TYR A 546 -22.13 -19.81 -10.54
N SER A 547 -23.04 -20.70 -10.96
CA SER A 547 -24.26 -20.37 -11.71
C SER A 547 -25.49 -20.37 -10.79
N ALA A 548 -26.59 -19.76 -11.23
CA ALA A 548 -27.84 -19.79 -10.48
C ALA A 548 -28.37 -21.22 -10.22
N GLU A 549 -28.10 -22.14 -11.15
CA GLU A 549 -28.42 -23.57 -11.00
C GLU A 549 -27.57 -24.22 -9.90
N SER A 550 -26.25 -23.99 -9.91
CA SER A 550 -25.35 -24.56 -8.89
C SER A 550 -25.66 -24.03 -7.47
N VAL A 551 -26.05 -22.76 -7.37
CA VAL A 551 -26.48 -22.15 -6.09
C VAL A 551 -27.82 -22.73 -5.65
N ALA A 552 -28.75 -22.97 -6.57
CA ALA A 552 -30.02 -23.60 -6.25
C ALA A 552 -29.81 -25.04 -5.76
N GLN A 553 -28.96 -25.82 -6.43
CA GLN A 553 -28.64 -27.18 -5.98
C GLN A 553 -28.05 -27.20 -4.56
N ALA A 554 -27.12 -26.29 -4.26
CA ALA A 554 -26.56 -26.14 -2.92
C ALA A 554 -27.66 -25.74 -1.90
N PHE A 555 -28.51 -24.78 -2.25
CA PHE A 555 -29.64 -24.37 -1.41
C PHE A 555 -30.60 -25.52 -1.08
N PHE A 556 -30.95 -26.35 -2.07
CA PHE A 556 -31.82 -27.51 -1.83
C PHE A 556 -31.14 -28.58 -0.98
N THR A 557 -29.85 -28.83 -1.22
CA THR A 557 -29.07 -29.86 -0.53
C THR A 557 -28.83 -29.50 0.94
N ASP A 558 -28.52 -28.24 1.22
CA ASP A 558 -28.02 -27.81 2.52
C ASP A 558 -29.07 -27.07 3.36
N ILE A 559 -30.10 -26.49 2.74
CA ILE A 559 -31.17 -25.77 3.46
C ILE A 559 -32.50 -26.52 3.38
N VAL A 560 -33.03 -26.73 2.17
CA VAL A 560 -34.39 -27.29 2.00
C VAL A 560 -34.47 -28.72 2.56
N ARG A 561 -33.42 -29.52 2.39
CA ARG A 561 -33.32 -30.86 2.99
C ARG A 561 -33.44 -30.84 4.51
N LEU A 562 -32.96 -29.79 5.18
CA LEU A 562 -32.93 -29.70 6.64
C LEU A 562 -34.20 -29.05 7.21
N HIS A 563 -34.69 -28.00 6.56
CA HIS A 563 -35.72 -27.11 7.15
C HIS A 563 -36.99 -26.98 6.30
N GLY A 564 -37.02 -27.60 5.12
CA GLY A 564 -38.11 -27.45 4.17
C GLY A 564 -38.02 -26.15 3.36
N MET A 565 -39.06 -25.90 2.56
CA MET A 565 -39.11 -24.74 1.67
C MET A 565 -39.55 -23.49 2.43
N PRO A 566 -38.82 -22.36 2.37
CA PRO A 566 -39.22 -21.14 3.05
C PRO A 566 -40.41 -20.46 2.34
N THR A 567 -41.21 -19.74 3.12
CA THR A 567 -42.30 -18.90 2.64
C THR A 567 -41.77 -17.65 1.94
N SER A 568 -40.68 -17.07 2.48
CA SER A 568 -40.05 -15.90 1.86
C SER A 568 -38.52 -15.90 1.96
N ILE A 569 -37.88 -15.31 0.96
CA ILE A 569 -36.42 -15.13 0.89
C ILE A 569 -36.11 -13.66 0.69
N VAL A 570 -35.27 -13.11 1.55
CA VAL A 570 -34.70 -11.76 1.42
C VAL A 570 -33.27 -11.87 0.92
N SER A 571 -32.94 -11.19 -0.18
CA SER A 571 -31.56 -11.18 -0.69
C SER A 571 -31.18 -9.83 -1.30
N VAL A 572 -29.87 -9.60 -1.42
CA VAL A 572 -29.31 -8.49 -2.20
C VAL A 572 -29.57 -8.73 -3.69
N ARG A 573 -29.55 -7.67 -4.51
CA ARG A 573 -29.65 -7.74 -5.98
C ARG A 573 -28.38 -8.28 -6.64
N ASP A 574 -27.95 -9.46 -6.22
CA ASP A 574 -26.89 -10.21 -6.90
C ASP A 574 -27.41 -10.71 -8.26
N PRO A 575 -26.57 -10.76 -9.32
CA PRO A 575 -26.94 -11.30 -10.63
C PRO A 575 -27.54 -12.71 -10.57
N VAL A 576 -27.12 -13.54 -9.61
CA VAL A 576 -27.68 -14.90 -9.43
C VAL A 576 -29.11 -14.85 -8.92
N PHE A 577 -29.37 -14.10 -7.85
CA PHE A 577 -30.70 -13.98 -7.25
C PHE A 577 -31.69 -13.20 -8.11
N THR A 578 -31.19 -12.37 -9.02
CA THR A 578 -32.03 -11.61 -9.97
C THR A 578 -32.24 -12.32 -11.31
N SER A 579 -31.59 -13.48 -11.52
CA SER A 579 -31.67 -14.27 -12.76
C SER A 579 -33.09 -14.78 -13.04
N THR A 580 -33.39 -14.99 -14.33
CA THR A 580 -34.67 -15.55 -14.78
C THR A 580 -34.89 -16.94 -14.20
N PHE A 581 -33.85 -17.77 -14.17
CA PHE A 581 -33.87 -19.10 -13.56
C PHE A 581 -34.29 -19.06 -12.09
N TRP A 582 -33.63 -18.22 -11.26
CA TRP A 582 -33.91 -18.13 -9.83
C TRP A 582 -35.35 -17.67 -9.55
N LYS A 583 -35.80 -16.63 -10.25
CA LYS A 583 -37.19 -16.15 -10.14
C LYS A 583 -38.20 -17.21 -10.56
N ALA A 584 -37.93 -17.94 -11.65
CA ALA A 584 -38.82 -19.00 -12.13
C ALA A 584 -38.90 -20.15 -11.14
N LEU A 585 -37.77 -20.62 -10.63
CA LEU A 585 -37.69 -21.72 -9.65
C LEU A 585 -38.54 -21.43 -8.41
N PHE A 586 -38.24 -20.33 -7.70
CA PHE A 586 -38.92 -20.00 -6.44
C PHE A 586 -40.39 -19.61 -6.64
N LYS A 587 -40.77 -19.05 -7.81
CA LYS A 587 -42.18 -18.85 -8.15
C LYS A 587 -42.96 -20.17 -8.21
N HIS A 588 -42.38 -21.22 -8.80
CA HIS A 588 -43.03 -22.53 -8.88
C HIS A 588 -43.00 -23.28 -7.54
N CYS A 589 -41.99 -23.03 -6.70
CA CYS A 589 -41.95 -23.56 -5.34
C CYS A 589 -42.84 -22.80 -4.33
N GLY A 590 -43.54 -21.74 -4.75
CA GLY A 590 -44.44 -20.97 -3.89
C GLY A 590 -43.76 -19.97 -2.93
N THR A 591 -42.46 -19.73 -3.09
CA THR A 591 -41.67 -18.85 -2.22
C THR A 591 -41.67 -17.41 -2.72
N LYS A 592 -41.92 -16.46 -1.82
CA LYS A 592 -41.90 -15.02 -2.13
C LYS A 592 -40.48 -14.47 -2.07
N LEU A 593 -39.98 -13.96 -3.20
CA LEU A 593 -38.67 -13.31 -3.27
C LEU A 593 -38.78 -11.82 -2.99
N HIS A 594 -38.13 -11.36 -1.92
CA HIS A 594 -38.04 -9.95 -1.53
C HIS A 594 -36.61 -9.43 -1.77
N MET A 595 -36.44 -8.62 -2.81
CA MET A 595 -35.13 -8.04 -3.13
C MET A 595 -34.92 -6.75 -2.34
N SER A 596 -33.84 -6.65 -1.57
CA SER A 596 -33.44 -5.37 -0.98
C SER A 596 -33.01 -4.39 -2.08
N SER A 597 -33.34 -3.10 -1.95
CA SER A 597 -32.88 -2.11 -2.95
C SER A 597 -31.39 -1.83 -2.72
N ALA A 598 -30.62 -1.68 -3.80
CA ALA A 598 -29.17 -1.46 -3.74
C ALA A 598 -28.72 -0.19 -2.95
N PHE A 599 -29.68 0.60 -2.46
CA PHE A 599 -29.45 1.84 -1.70
C PHE A 599 -30.26 1.94 -0.39
N HIS A 600 -30.86 0.85 0.09
CA HIS A 600 -31.46 0.74 1.43
C HIS A 600 -30.73 -0.32 2.27
N PRO A 601 -29.70 0.06 3.07
CA PRO A 601 -28.97 -0.86 3.94
C PRO A 601 -29.80 -1.40 5.13
N GLN A 602 -31.01 -0.89 5.34
CA GLN A 602 -31.81 -1.18 6.54
C GLN A 602 -32.66 -2.45 6.45
N SER A 603 -32.78 -3.09 5.29
CA SER A 603 -33.62 -4.28 5.10
C SER A 603 -32.89 -5.60 5.41
N ASP A 604 -31.55 -5.62 5.37
CA ASP A 604 -30.72 -6.84 5.47
C ASP A 604 -29.60 -6.72 6.52
N GLY A 605 -29.83 -5.93 7.57
CA GLY A 605 -28.83 -5.73 8.65
C GLY A 605 -28.50 -7.00 9.43
N GLN A 606 -29.34 -8.05 9.33
CA GLN A 606 -29.12 -9.33 10.00
C GLN A 606 -28.04 -10.14 9.29
N THR A 607 -28.15 -10.37 7.98
CA THR A 607 -27.15 -11.14 7.22
C THR A 607 -25.80 -10.44 7.22
N GLU A 608 -25.78 -9.11 7.18
CA GLU A 608 -24.54 -8.35 7.28
C GLU A 608 -23.83 -8.53 8.64
N ALA A 609 -24.61 -8.59 9.74
CA ALA A 609 -24.05 -8.86 11.06
C ALA A 609 -23.49 -10.29 11.15
N VAL A 610 -24.19 -11.27 10.56
CA VAL A 610 -23.71 -12.66 10.47
C VAL A 610 -22.43 -12.76 9.64
N ASN A 611 -22.37 -12.09 8.49
CA ASN A 611 -21.19 -12.06 7.61
C ASN A 611 -19.96 -11.46 8.31
N LYS A 612 -20.15 -10.46 9.17
CA LYS A 612 -19.07 -9.94 10.03
C LYS A 612 -18.66 -10.93 11.12
N ALA A 613 -19.62 -11.62 11.73
CA ALA A 613 -19.36 -12.61 12.77
C ALA A 613 -18.57 -13.81 12.23
N ILE A 614 -18.97 -14.38 11.09
CA ILE A 614 -18.23 -15.49 10.48
C ILE A 614 -16.81 -15.08 10.05
N ALA A 615 -16.64 -13.88 9.48
CA ALA A 615 -15.31 -13.39 9.12
C ALA A 615 -14.40 -13.28 10.35
N MET A 616 -14.94 -12.89 11.50
CA MET A 616 -14.21 -12.87 12.78
C MET A 616 -13.89 -14.29 13.27
N TYR A 617 -14.87 -15.21 13.27
CA TYR A 617 -14.67 -16.59 13.70
C TYR A 617 -13.63 -17.33 12.85
N LEU A 618 -13.73 -17.23 11.52
CA LEU A 618 -12.74 -17.80 10.62
C LEU A 618 -11.35 -17.23 10.88
N ARG A 619 -11.19 -15.91 11.10
CA ARG A 619 -9.88 -15.33 11.46
C ARG A 619 -9.32 -15.91 12.76
N CYS A 620 -10.16 -16.17 13.76
CA CYS A 620 -9.73 -16.74 15.04
C CYS A 620 -9.30 -18.21 14.89
N PHE A 621 -10.10 -19.03 14.19
CA PHE A 621 -9.80 -20.44 13.96
C PHE A 621 -8.59 -20.64 13.06
N ILE A 622 -8.46 -19.85 12.01
CA ILE A 622 -7.44 -20.11 10.99
C ILE A 622 -6.07 -19.52 11.35
N GLY A 623 -6.04 -18.43 12.13
CA GLY A 623 -4.80 -17.72 12.48
C GLY A 623 -3.96 -17.43 11.23
N ASP A 624 -2.68 -17.86 11.26
CA ASP A 624 -1.72 -17.67 10.17
C ASP A 624 -1.82 -18.69 9.02
N ARG A 625 -2.83 -19.58 9.03
CA ARG A 625 -2.98 -20.68 8.05
C ARG A 625 -4.19 -20.52 7.13
N PRO A 626 -4.34 -19.41 6.38
CA PRO A 626 -5.56 -19.03 5.64
C PRO A 626 -6.11 -20.11 4.69
N ARG A 627 -5.29 -21.07 4.25
CA ARG A 627 -5.68 -22.19 3.39
C ARG A 627 -6.43 -23.32 4.10
N GLN A 628 -6.64 -23.25 5.42
CA GLN A 628 -7.38 -24.27 6.17
C GLN A 628 -8.85 -23.92 6.41
N TRP A 629 -9.33 -22.75 5.93
CA TRP A 629 -10.66 -22.23 6.24
C TRP A 629 -11.81 -23.21 5.96
N LEU A 630 -11.71 -24.00 4.88
CA LEU A 630 -12.74 -24.96 4.50
C LEU A 630 -12.90 -26.08 5.53
N LYS A 631 -11.81 -26.53 6.17
CA LYS A 631 -11.83 -27.55 7.23
C LYS A 631 -12.56 -27.04 8.49
N TRP A 632 -12.48 -25.74 8.75
CA TRP A 632 -12.96 -25.10 9.98
C TRP A 632 -14.32 -24.44 9.84
N LEU A 633 -14.89 -24.41 8.63
CA LEU A 633 -16.20 -23.84 8.38
C LEU A 633 -17.33 -24.48 9.22
N PRO A 634 -17.39 -25.82 9.38
CA PRO A 634 -18.41 -26.43 10.25
C PRO A 634 -18.28 -26.03 11.72
N TRP A 635 -17.05 -25.83 12.21
CA TRP A 635 -16.79 -25.37 13.57
C TRP A 635 -17.18 -23.90 13.77
N ALA A 636 -17.00 -23.07 12.74
CA ALA A 636 -17.47 -21.68 12.77
C ALA A 636 -18.99 -21.59 12.79
N GLU A 637 -19.68 -22.44 12.03
CA GLU A 637 -21.14 -22.56 12.06
C GLU A 637 -21.65 -23.01 13.42
N PHE A 638 -21.10 -24.11 13.95
CA PHE A 638 -21.47 -24.63 15.26
C PHE A 638 -21.27 -23.56 16.35
N THR A 639 -20.09 -22.94 16.38
CA THR A 639 -19.77 -21.89 17.38
C THR A 639 -20.70 -20.68 17.28
N TYR A 640 -21.09 -20.28 16.07
CA TYR A 640 -22.05 -19.19 15.88
C TYR A 640 -23.43 -19.58 16.43
N ASN A 641 -23.95 -20.74 16.05
CA ASN A 641 -25.30 -21.16 16.43
C ASN A 641 -25.44 -21.52 17.91
N THR A 642 -24.36 -21.90 18.59
CA THR A 642 -24.33 -22.15 20.04
C THR A 642 -23.91 -20.93 20.87
N ALA A 643 -23.61 -19.80 20.24
CA ALA A 643 -23.28 -18.57 20.94
C ALA A 643 -24.55 -17.85 21.41
N PHE A 644 -24.45 -17.15 22.54
CA PHE A 644 -25.57 -16.36 23.07
C PHE A 644 -25.85 -15.14 22.18
N HIS A 645 -27.10 -14.98 21.75
CA HIS A 645 -27.55 -13.83 20.97
C HIS A 645 -28.38 -12.87 21.83
N SER A 646 -27.91 -11.63 21.97
CA SER A 646 -28.58 -10.61 22.81
C SER A 646 -30.01 -10.28 22.38
N SER A 647 -30.31 -10.38 21.08
CA SER A 647 -31.66 -10.16 20.55
C SER A 647 -32.63 -11.30 20.87
N LEU A 648 -32.13 -12.53 21.02
CA LEU A 648 -32.93 -13.71 21.35
C LEU A 648 -33.01 -13.93 22.87
N LYS A 649 -32.03 -13.39 23.62
CA LYS A 649 -31.75 -13.76 25.01
C LYS A 649 -31.52 -15.27 25.21
N ASP A 650 -31.15 -15.96 24.14
CA ASP A 650 -30.87 -17.39 24.10
C ASP A 650 -29.89 -17.69 22.93
N THR A 651 -29.51 -18.95 22.75
CA THR A 651 -28.73 -19.42 21.61
C THR A 651 -29.64 -19.73 20.42
N PRO A 652 -29.23 -19.43 19.17
CA PRO A 652 -29.97 -19.84 17.98
C PRO A 652 -30.28 -21.34 17.97
N PHE A 653 -29.34 -22.19 18.42
CA PHE A 653 -29.52 -23.62 18.53
C PHE A 653 -30.72 -24.01 19.40
N ARG A 654 -30.84 -23.43 20.59
CA ARG A 654 -31.95 -23.71 21.50
C ARG A 654 -33.29 -23.21 20.96
N VAL A 655 -33.31 -22.09 20.24
CA VAL A 655 -34.54 -21.57 19.61
C VAL A 655 -35.03 -22.50 18.49
N VAL A 656 -34.12 -23.11 17.72
CA VAL A 656 -34.48 -24.05 16.65
C VAL A 656 -34.88 -25.42 17.20
N TYR A 657 -34.11 -25.97 18.14
CA TYR A 657 -34.25 -27.37 18.58
C TYR A 657 -34.97 -27.54 19.92
N GLY A 658 -35.25 -26.46 20.64
CA GLY A 658 -35.96 -26.48 21.91
C GLY A 658 -35.15 -26.99 23.11
N HIS A 659 -33.87 -27.32 22.93
CA HIS A 659 -32.98 -27.79 23.99
C HIS A 659 -31.56 -27.22 23.82
N ASP A 660 -30.77 -27.28 24.89
CA ASP A 660 -29.37 -26.82 24.85
C ASP A 660 -28.50 -27.69 23.91
N PRO A 661 -27.46 -27.11 23.29
CA PRO A 661 -26.56 -27.85 22.42
C PRO A 661 -25.81 -28.95 23.21
N PRO A 662 -25.54 -30.11 22.59
CA PRO A 662 -24.78 -31.18 23.23
C PRO A 662 -23.41 -30.68 23.71
N THR A 663 -23.05 -31.01 24.95
CA THR A 663 -21.72 -30.66 25.48
C THR A 663 -20.65 -31.47 24.74
N ILE A 664 -19.66 -30.78 24.16
CA ILE A 664 -18.47 -31.44 23.63
C ILE A 664 -17.69 -32.01 24.81
N ARG A 665 -17.58 -33.34 24.90
CA ARG A 665 -16.79 -34.01 25.95
C ARG A 665 -15.33 -33.59 25.86
N SER A 666 -14.78 -33.12 26.98
CA SER A 666 -13.34 -32.95 27.14
C SER A 666 -12.67 -34.32 27.05
N TYR A 667 -11.53 -34.37 26.36
CA TYR A 667 -10.77 -35.58 26.15
C TYR A 667 -9.49 -35.53 27.01
N LYS A 668 -9.18 -36.61 27.74
CA LYS A 668 -7.88 -36.72 28.43
C LYS A 668 -6.94 -37.57 27.59
N ALA A 669 -5.71 -37.09 27.43
CA ALA A 669 -4.66 -37.83 26.74
C ALA A 669 -4.49 -39.23 27.37
N GLY A 670 -4.53 -40.27 26.55
CA GLY A 670 -4.46 -41.68 26.97
C GLY A 670 -5.80 -42.40 27.11
N ASP A 671 -6.94 -41.72 26.94
CA ASP A 671 -8.28 -42.37 27.03
C ASP A 671 -8.56 -43.29 25.81
N CYS A 672 -7.88 -43.10 24.68
CA CYS A 672 -8.02 -43.91 23.47
C CYS A 672 -6.79 -44.80 23.24
N ARG A 673 -7.03 -46.10 23.07
CA ARG A 673 -5.98 -47.09 22.76
C ARG A 673 -5.41 -46.96 21.35
N ILE A 674 -6.04 -46.16 20.47
CA ILE A 674 -5.59 -45.93 19.10
C ILE A 674 -4.80 -44.61 19.08
N PRO A 675 -3.46 -44.64 18.92
CA PRO A 675 -2.62 -43.44 19.06
C PRO A 675 -2.98 -42.31 18.09
N ALA A 676 -3.43 -42.64 16.88
CA ALA A 676 -3.86 -41.65 15.89
C ALA A 676 -5.13 -40.89 16.31
N VAL A 677 -6.05 -41.57 17.01
CA VAL A 677 -7.29 -40.95 17.51
C VAL A 677 -7.00 -40.19 18.79
N ASP A 678 -6.15 -40.72 19.67
CA ASP A 678 -5.69 -40.05 20.89
C ASP A 678 -5.02 -38.71 20.55
N GLN A 679 -4.07 -38.71 19.61
CA GLN A 679 -3.39 -37.49 19.15
C GLN A 679 -4.37 -36.52 18.48
N ALA A 680 -5.30 -37.00 17.65
CA ALA A 680 -6.27 -36.12 16.98
C ALA A 680 -7.25 -35.45 17.97
N MET A 681 -7.61 -36.12 19.07
CA MET A 681 -8.48 -35.57 20.11
C MET A 681 -7.73 -34.59 21.01
N VAL A 682 -6.46 -34.88 21.35
CA VAL A 682 -5.58 -33.94 22.07
C VAL A 682 -5.34 -32.67 21.24
N ASP A 683 -5.03 -32.81 19.95
CA ASP A 683 -4.82 -31.69 19.03
C ASP A 683 -6.09 -30.83 18.87
N ARG A 684 -7.26 -31.47 18.85
CA ARG A 684 -8.56 -30.78 18.83
C ARG A 684 -8.75 -29.92 20.08
N ASP A 685 -8.53 -30.48 21.27
CA ASP A 685 -8.81 -29.79 22.53
C ASP A 685 -7.84 -28.62 22.77
N LEU A 686 -6.55 -28.81 22.49
CA LEU A 686 -5.54 -27.73 22.51
C LEU A 686 -5.89 -26.59 21.55
N PHE A 687 -6.38 -26.94 20.35
CA PHE A 687 -6.79 -25.95 19.37
C PHE A 687 -8.07 -25.20 19.77
N LEU A 688 -9.06 -25.90 20.32
CA LEU A 688 -10.29 -25.28 20.83
C LEU A 688 -9.99 -24.32 21.98
N GLU A 689 -9.01 -24.64 22.83
CA GLU A 689 -8.55 -23.77 23.91
C GLU A 689 -7.88 -22.49 23.38
N ASP A 690 -6.99 -22.61 22.38
CA ASP A 690 -6.35 -21.45 21.74
C ASP A 690 -7.38 -20.58 20.98
N ALA A 691 -8.32 -21.21 20.26
CA ALA A 691 -9.41 -20.51 19.59
C ALA A 691 -10.30 -19.76 20.60
N ARG A 692 -10.62 -20.39 21.75
CA ARG A 692 -11.38 -19.76 22.84
C ARG A 692 -10.64 -18.56 23.43
N HIS A 693 -9.33 -18.69 23.65
CA HIS A 693 -8.50 -17.58 24.12
C HIS A 693 -8.52 -16.40 23.12
N ARG A 694 -8.36 -16.66 21.82
CA ARG A 694 -8.43 -15.63 20.76
C ARG A 694 -9.80 -14.98 20.66
N LEU A 695 -10.88 -15.75 20.80
CA LEU A 695 -12.25 -15.24 20.83
C LEU A 695 -12.49 -14.34 22.04
N GLN A 696 -12.03 -14.73 23.23
CA GLN A 696 -12.10 -13.90 24.44
C GLN A 696 -11.31 -12.59 24.26
N GLN A 697 -10.12 -12.62 23.66
CA GLN A 697 -9.37 -11.42 23.32
C GLN A 697 -10.11 -10.51 22.32
N ALA A 698 -10.69 -11.09 21.26
CA ALA A 698 -11.49 -10.35 20.29
C ALA A 698 -12.74 -9.72 20.94
N GLN A 699 -13.40 -10.46 21.84
CA GLN A 699 -14.52 -9.96 22.64
C GLN A 699 -14.09 -8.84 23.60
N LEU A 700 -12.92 -8.95 24.26
CA LEU A 700 -12.38 -7.90 25.12
C LEU A 700 -12.02 -6.63 24.36
N VAL A 701 -11.46 -6.77 23.15
CA VAL A 701 -11.17 -5.64 22.25
C VAL A 701 -12.47 -5.01 21.74
N ALA A 702 -13.43 -5.82 21.32
CA ALA A 702 -14.75 -5.37 20.90
C ALA A 702 -15.48 -4.68 22.05
N LYS A 703 -15.43 -5.24 23.27
CA LYS A 703 -15.96 -4.66 24.51
C LYS A 703 -15.27 -3.34 24.85
N ARG A 704 -13.94 -3.25 24.82
CA ARG A 704 -13.20 -1.99 25.05
C ARG A 704 -13.52 -0.93 23.98
N ALA A 705 -13.76 -1.32 22.73
CA ALA A 705 -14.18 -0.42 21.67
C ALA A 705 -15.65 0.01 21.82
N TYR A 706 -16.51 -0.90 22.27
CA TYR A 706 -17.92 -0.70 22.58
C TYR A 706 -18.10 0.22 23.81
N ASP A 707 -17.40 -0.06 24.92
CA ASP A 707 -17.41 0.70 26.17
C ASP A 707 -16.84 2.12 25.98
N ARG A 708 -15.92 2.31 25.02
CA ARG A 708 -15.38 3.62 24.63
C ARG A 708 -16.38 4.45 23.79
N HIS A 709 -17.50 3.87 23.36
CA HIS A 709 -18.43 4.44 22.37
C HIS A 709 -19.93 4.40 22.73
N HIS A 710 -20.32 4.20 23.98
CA HIS A 710 -21.72 4.40 24.44
C HIS A 710 -21.72 5.52 25.50
N ARG A 711 -22.52 6.62 25.48
CA ARG A 711 -23.97 6.82 25.26
C ARG A 711 -24.54 6.63 23.84
N ASN A 712 -25.76 6.06 23.82
CA ASN A 712 -26.60 5.59 22.70
C ASN A 712 -26.68 6.50 21.48
N VAL A 713 -26.16 6.06 20.32
CA VAL A 713 -26.82 6.14 18.99
C VAL A 713 -26.20 5.09 18.03
N THR A 714 -27.05 4.39 17.28
CA THR A 714 -26.76 3.39 16.24
C THR A 714 -26.17 3.97 14.94
N PHE A 715 -25.23 3.25 14.30
CA PHE A 715 -24.76 3.52 12.93
C PHE A 715 -24.62 2.23 12.08
N GLN A 716 -25.11 2.28 10.85
CA GLN A 716 -24.82 1.44 9.66
C GLN A 716 -25.14 2.33 8.43
N ASN A 717 -24.51 2.30 7.25
CA ASN A 717 -23.36 1.61 6.72
C ASN A 717 -22.87 2.29 5.40
N LEU A 718 -21.64 1.96 4.99
CA LEU A 718 -20.95 1.97 3.69
C LEU A 718 -20.95 3.15 2.66
N THR A 719 -19.83 3.12 1.94
CA THR A 719 -19.20 3.99 0.94
C THR A 719 -20.05 4.48 -0.24
N ARG A 720 -19.93 5.78 -0.55
CA ARG A 720 -20.05 6.37 -1.91
C ARG A 720 -18.86 7.33 -2.12
N GLY A 721 -18.34 7.43 -3.34
CA GLY A 721 -17.04 8.01 -3.71
C GLY A 721 -16.60 9.25 -2.90
N LYS A 722 -15.37 9.19 -2.35
CA LYS A 722 -14.89 10.00 -1.22
C LYS A 722 -14.83 11.54 -1.39
N LEU A 723 -15.13 12.13 -2.57
CA LEU A 723 -14.85 13.55 -2.82
C LEU A 723 -15.89 14.34 -3.66
N ARG A 724 -17.14 13.88 -3.83
CA ARG A 724 -18.19 14.67 -4.52
C ARG A 724 -19.16 15.35 -3.52
N PRO A 725 -19.67 16.57 -3.79
CA PRO A 725 -20.71 17.21 -2.96
C PRO A 725 -21.97 16.33 -2.86
N ARG A 726 -22.55 16.20 -1.66
CA ARG A 726 -23.62 15.22 -1.39
C ARG A 726 -25.02 15.70 -1.76
N TYR A 727 -25.24 17.02 -1.84
CA TYR A 727 -26.48 17.67 -2.26
C TYR A 727 -26.18 18.74 -3.32
N TYR A 728 -27.06 18.91 -4.31
CA TYR A 728 -26.84 19.76 -5.47
C TYR A 728 -27.90 20.86 -5.57
N ARG A 729 -27.58 22.08 -5.10
CA ARG A 729 -28.39 23.33 -5.20
C ARG A 729 -29.83 23.23 -4.63
N PRO A 730 -30.51 24.35 -4.31
CA PRO A 730 -31.91 24.32 -3.86
C PRO A 730 -32.88 24.18 -5.05
N TYR A 731 -33.93 23.37 -4.89
CA TYR A 731 -35.02 23.20 -5.87
C TYR A 731 -36.39 23.40 -5.19
N GLN A 732 -37.37 23.95 -5.91
CA GLN A 732 -38.75 24.09 -5.41
C GLN A 732 -39.52 22.78 -5.50
N ILE A 733 -40.33 22.50 -4.48
CA ILE A 733 -41.28 21.37 -4.45
C ILE A 733 -42.53 21.80 -5.21
N LYS A 734 -42.91 21.05 -6.26
CA LYS A 734 -44.15 21.27 -7.01
C LYS A 734 -45.35 20.59 -6.37
N GLU A 735 -45.16 19.36 -5.88
CA GLU A 735 -46.26 18.50 -5.44
C GLU A 735 -45.76 17.49 -4.40
N VAL A 736 -46.59 17.17 -3.40
CA VAL A 736 -46.33 16.10 -2.42
C VAL A 736 -47.18 14.89 -2.82
N ILE A 737 -46.54 13.82 -3.30
CA ILE A 737 -47.26 12.64 -3.83
C ILE A 737 -47.71 11.73 -2.69
N ASN A 738 -46.84 11.50 -1.71
CA ASN A 738 -47.15 10.75 -0.49
C ASN A 738 -46.16 11.15 0.63
N PRO A 739 -46.29 10.65 1.88
CA PRO A 739 -45.44 11.06 3.02
C PRO A 739 -43.94 10.86 2.82
N VAL A 740 -43.53 10.09 1.82
CA VAL A 740 -42.13 9.75 1.56
C VAL A 740 -41.63 10.18 0.17
N ALA A 741 -42.50 10.70 -0.71
CA ALA A 741 -42.16 11.05 -2.09
C ALA A 741 -42.68 12.45 -2.48
N TYR A 742 -41.76 13.29 -2.96
CA TYR A 742 -41.97 14.69 -3.31
C TYR A 742 -41.55 14.95 -4.76
N LYS A 743 -42.36 15.70 -5.50
CA LYS A 743 -42.10 16.09 -6.89
C LYS A 743 -41.39 17.44 -6.93
N LEU A 744 -40.25 17.54 -7.61
CA LEU A 744 -39.44 18.76 -7.71
C LEU A 744 -39.59 19.47 -9.06
N ALA A 745 -39.45 20.79 -9.06
CA ALA A 745 -39.33 21.61 -10.27
C ALA A 745 -37.93 21.45 -10.90
N LEU A 746 -37.76 20.42 -11.75
CA LEU A 746 -36.52 20.23 -12.52
C LEU A 746 -36.49 21.08 -13.82
N PRO A 747 -35.30 21.47 -14.32
CA PRO A 747 -35.17 22.12 -15.63
C PRO A 747 -35.61 21.22 -16.79
N ALA A 748 -36.12 21.80 -17.88
CA ALA A 748 -36.72 21.08 -19.02
C ALA A 748 -35.77 20.10 -19.76
N GLY A 749 -34.46 20.12 -19.49
CA GLY A 749 -33.46 19.20 -20.04
C GLY A 749 -32.99 18.07 -19.11
N ALA A 750 -33.57 17.93 -17.91
CA ALA A 750 -33.14 16.92 -16.94
C ALA A 750 -33.61 15.51 -17.34
N ARG A 751 -32.68 14.57 -17.58
CA ARG A 751 -33.00 13.14 -17.82
C ARG A 751 -33.33 12.35 -16.54
N LEU A 752 -33.60 13.04 -15.42
CA LEU A 752 -33.91 12.43 -14.13
C LEU A 752 -35.42 12.48 -13.91
N HIS A 753 -35.98 11.43 -13.30
CA HIS A 753 -37.38 11.45 -12.87
C HIS A 753 -37.56 12.56 -11.82
N ASP A 754 -38.67 13.30 -11.92
CA ASP A 754 -38.98 14.47 -11.08
C ASP A 754 -39.49 14.14 -9.68
N VAL A 755 -39.61 12.86 -9.33
CA VAL A 755 -40.10 12.38 -8.02
C VAL A 755 -38.93 11.87 -7.18
N PHE A 756 -38.72 12.47 -6.02
CA PHE A 756 -37.63 12.16 -5.12
C PHE A 756 -38.15 11.76 -3.74
N HIS A 757 -37.50 10.76 -3.14
CA HIS A 757 -37.80 10.38 -1.77
C HIS A 757 -37.37 11.48 -0.79
N VAL A 758 -38.16 11.74 0.25
CA VAL A 758 -37.89 12.79 1.26
C VAL A 758 -36.50 12.67 1.89
N GLY A 759 -36.01 11.45 2.11
CA GLY A 759 -34.66 11.18 2.61
C GLY A 759 -33.50 11.58 1.67
N LEU A 760 -33.78 11.95 0.41
CA LEU A 760 -32.83 12.53 -0.53
C LEU A 760 -32.88 14.07 -0.57
N LEU A 761 -33.87 14.66 0.11
CA LEU A 761 -34.11 16.11 0.15
C LEU A 761 -33.63 16.69 1.49
N LYS A 762 -33.23 17.96 1.47
CA LYS A 762 -32.82 18.70 2.67
C LYS A 762 -33.44 20.09 2.62
N PRO A 763 -34.04 20.60 3.72
CA PRO A 763 -34.53 21.97 3.77
C PRO A 763 -33.38 22.96 3.58
N PHE A 764 -33.57 23.91 2.66
CA PHE A 764 -32.65 25.01 2.41
C PHE A 764 -33.00 26.20 3.32
N TYR A 765 -32.00 26.83 3.93
CA TYR A 765 -32.17 28.00 4.80
C TYR A 765 -31.43 29.19 4.19
N GLY A 766 -32.17 30.22 3.75
CA GLY A 766 -31.70 31.42 3.05
C GLY A 766 -32.69 31.86 1.95
N GLU A 767 -32.39 32.93 1.22
CA GLU A 767 -33.22 33.38 0.10
C GLU A 767 -33.14 32.40 -1.09
N PRO A 768 -34.28 31.85 -1.56
CA PRO A 768 -34.30 30.92 -2.68
C PRO A 768 -34.08 31.65 -4.02
N PRO A 769 -33.34 31.05 -4.98
CA PRO A 769 -33.16 31.65 -6.30
C PRO A 769 -34.48 31.68 -7.11
N ALA A 770 -34.71 32.77 -7.83
CA ALA A 770 -35.97 33.06 -8.53
C ALA A 770 -36.28 32.15 -9.75
N ALA A 771 -35.30 31.40 -10.27
CA ALA A 771 -35.49 30.47 -11.39
C ALA A 771 -34.56 29.24 -11.28
N PRO A 772 -34.99 28.05 -11.79
CA PRO A 772 -34.12 26.87 -11.84
C PRO A 772 -32.98 27.10 -12.84
N SER A 773 -31.74 27.12 -12.34
CA SER A 773 -30.54 27.27 -13.19
C SER A 773 -30.34 26.07 -14.11
N GLU A 774 -29.90 26.30 -15.35
CA GLU A 774 -29.60 25.26 -16.33
C GLU A 774 -28.56 24.25 -15.81
N LEU A 775 -28.76 22.97 -16.13
CA LEU A 775 -27.82 21.90 -15.79
C LEU A 775 -26.56 22.02 -16.65
N PRO A 776 -25.34 21.85 -16.08
CA PRO A 776 -24.13 21.84 -16.89
C PRO A 776 -24.18 20.65 -17.86
N PRO A 777 -23.66 20.80 -19.09
CA PRO A 777 -23.61 19.71 -20.07
C PRO A 777 -22.83 18.53 -19.48
N MET A 778 -23.41 17.33 -19.52
CA MET A 778 -22.81 16.12 -18.97
C MET A 778 -22.29 15.21 -20.08
N TYR A 779 -21.08 14.67 -19.89
CA TYR A 779 -20.49 13.65 -20.77
C TYR A 779 -20.09 12.44 -19.92
N TYR A 780 -20.62 11.24 -20.25
CA TYR A 780 -20.47 10.01 -19.45
C TYR A 780 -20.71 10.17 -17.94
N GLY A 781 -21.76 10.93 -17.54
CA GLY A 781 -22.16 11.04 -16.14
C GLY A 781 -21.27 11.92 -15.25
N ALA A 782 -20.42 12.76 -15.85
CA ALA A 782 -19.70 13.83 -15.19
C ALA A 782 -20.06 15.20 -15.81
N ALA A 783 -20.17 16.24 -14.98
CA ALA A 783 -20.31 17.61 -15.46
C ALA A 783 -19.06 18.00 -16.25
N LEU A 784 -19.22 18.43 -17.49
CA LEU A 784 -18.12 18.91 -18.31
C LEU A 784 -17.57 20.21 -17.70
N PRO A 785 -16.28 20.27 -17.31
CA PRO A 785 -15.67 21.53 -16.93
C PRO A 785 -15.61 22.46 -18.14
N VAL A 786 -15.77 23.77 -17.91
CA VAL A 786 -15.72 24.77 -18.98
C VAL A 786 -14.26 25.14 -19.24
N PRO A 787 -13.73 24.94 -20.46
CA PRO A 787 -12.37 25.35 -20.79
C PRO A 787 -12.28 26.88 -20.80
N SER A 788 -11.23 27.42 -20.16
CA SER A 788 -10.96 28.85 -20.10
C SER A 788 -9.95 29.29 -21.16
N ARG A 789 -8.82 28.58 -21.28
CA ARG A 789 -7.81 28.84 -22.31
C ARG A 789 -6.95 27.59 -22.53
N ALA A 790 -6.44 27.41 -23.74
CA ALA A 790 -5.41 26.43 -24.02
C ALA A 790 -4.03 27.05 -23.74
N ILE A 791 -3.18 26.34 -23.00
CA ILE A 791 -1.88 26.86 -22.53
C ILE A 791 -0.74 26.44 -23.47
N ARG A 792 -0.71 25.18 -23.91
CA ARG A 792 0.35 24.61 -24.76
C ARG A 792 -0.03 23.26 -25.34
N MET A 793 0.58 22.87 -26.46
CA MET A 793 0.42 21.55 -27.09
C MET A 793 1.68 20.68 -26.92
N ARG A 794 1.51 19.36 -26.86
CA ARG A 794 2.60 18.37 -26.90
C ARG A 794 2.21 17.13 -27.70
N LEU A 795 3.19 16.44 -28.24
CA LEU A 795 3.00 15.09 -28.79
C LEU A 795 3.39 14.04 -27.74
N ALA A 796 2.43 13.29 -27.21
CA ALA A 796 2.67 12.25 -26.22
C ALA A 796 2.22 10.90 -26.76
N ARG A 797 3.18 9.99 -27.01
CA ARG A 797 2.93 8.63 -27.55
C ARG A 797 2.18 8.64 -28.90
N GLY A 798 2.51 9.58 -29.77
CA GLY A 798 1.89 9.72 -31.10
C GLY A 798 0.54 10.44 -31.09
N VAL A 799 0.03 10.81 -29.93
CA VAL A 799 -1.23 11.53 -29.75
C VAL A 799 -0.95 13.00 -29.45
N ARG A 800 -1.62 13.91 -30.17
CA ARG A 800 -1.56 15.35 -29.89
C ARG A 800 -2.38 15.64 -28.64
N GLN A 801 -1.74 16.23 -27.64
CA GLN A 801 -2.38 16.61 -26.39
C GLN A 801 -2.23 18.11 -26.16
N ILE A 802 -3.28 18.77 -25.69
CA ILE A 802 -3.30 20.18 -25.31
C ILE A 802 -3.49 20.32 -23.80
N LEU A 803 -2.78 21.25 -23.18
CA LEU A 803 -2.94 21.58 -21.76
C LEU A 803 -4.02 22.66 -21.63
N ILE A 804 -5.12 22.35 -20.96
CA ILE A 804 -6.26 23.27 -20.81
C ILE A 804 -6.32 23.83 -19.40
N GLN A 805 -6.43 25.15 -19.30
CA GLN A 805 -6.86 25.81 -18.07
C GLN A 805 -8.38 25.75 -17.97
N TRP A 806 -8.90 25.29 -16.84
CA TRP A 806 -10.34 25.23 -16.59
C TRP A 806 -10.83 26.51 -15.90
N LYS A 807 -12.01 26.98 -16.30
CA LYS A 807 -12.65 28.16 -15.71
C LYS A 807 -12.91 27.93 -14.21
N ASP A 808 -12.67 28.96 -13.40
CA ASP A 808 -12.83 28.94 -11.93
C ASP A 808 -11.95 27.91 -11.18
N GLN A 809 -10.88 27.42 -11.82
CA GLN A 809 -9.90 26.52 -11.20
C GLN A 809 -8.51 27.15 -11.15
N PRO A 810 -7.69 26.85 -10.12
CA PRO A 810 -6.32 27.36 -10.02
C PRO A 810 -5.44 26.85 -11.16
N ALA A 811 -4.36 27.55 -11.49
CA ALA A 811 -3.43 27.18 -12.56
C ALA A 811 -2.83 25.76 -12.39
N SER A 812 -2.71 25.29 -11.15
CA SER A 812 -2.24 23.95 -10.81
C SER A 812 -3.20 22.82 -11.21
N ALA A 813 -4.46 23.14 -11.52
CA ALA A 813 -5.49 22.17 -11.91
C ALA A 813 -5.63 21.99 -13.42
N ALA A 814 -4.78 22.64 -14.22
CA ALA A 814 -4.74 22.43 -15.67
C ALA A 814 -4.44 20.96 -16.02
N SER A 815 -5.18 20.40 -16.98
CA SER A 815 -5.03 18.99 -17.40
C SER A 815 -4.68 18.86 -18.88
N TRP A 816 -3.93 17.80 -19.21
CA TRP A 816 -3.61 17.45 -20.59
C TRP A 816 -4.75 16.65 -21.19
N GLU A 817 -5.38 17.19 -22.21
CA GLU A 817 -6.47 16.56 -22.96
C GLU A 817 -5.98 16.16 -24.35
N ASP A 818 -6.41 15.02 -24.85
CA ASP A 818 -6.24 14.63 -26.26
C ASP A 818 -6.97 15.65 -27.15
N VAL A 819 -6.31 16.14 -28.19
CA VAL A 819 -6.85 17.17 -29.09
C VAL A 819 -8.12 16.70 -29.78
N ASP A 820 -8.13 15.47 -30.32
CA ASP A 820 -9.25 14.98 -31.13
C ASP A 820 -10.47 14.70 -30.23
N ASP A 821 -10.25 14.18 -29.02
CA ASP A 821 -11.31 14.01 -28.02
C ASP A 821 -11.77 15.34 -27.40
N PHE A 822 -10.89 16.34 -27.30
CA PHE A 822 -11.22 17.65 -26.76
C PHE A 822 -12.05 18.46 -27.76
N VAL A 823 -11.67 18.52 -29.03
CA VAL A 823 -12.45 19.18 -30.09
C VAL A 823 -13.83 18.55 -30.22
N ARG A 824 -13.94 17.22 -30.07
CA ARG A 824 -15.22 16.51 -30.05
C ARG A 824 -16.09 16.88 -28.84
N ARG A 825 -15.49 17.09 -27.66
CA ARG A 825 -16.21 17.46 -26.43
C ARG A 825 -16.55 18.95 -26.36
N TYR A 826 -15.76 19.81 -26.99
CA TYR A 826 -15.87 21.27 -26.94
C TYR A 826 -15.77 21.88 -28.35
N PRO A 827 -16.73 21.58 -29.25
CA PRO A 827 -16.67 22.00 -30.65
C PRO A 827 -16.74 23.52 -30.86
N GLN A 828 -17.22 24.26 -29.86
CA GLN A 828 -17.30 25.72 -29.88
C GLN A 828 -16.03 26.42 -29.35
N PHE A 829 -15.10 25.67 -28.76
CA PHE A 829 -13.86 26.24 -28.23
C PHE A 829 -12.80 26.29 -29.34
N GLN A 830 -12.50 27.48 -29.83
CA GLN A 830 -11.45 27.69 -30.83
C GLN A 830 -10.07 27.51 -30.16
N LEU A 831 -9.26 26.60 -30.71
CA LEU A 831 -7.86 26.49 -30.34
C LEU A 831 -7.13 27.65 -31.03
N GLU A 832 -6.56 28.55 -30.24
CA GLU A 832 -5.81 29.71 -30.74
C GLU A 832 -4.63 29.26 -31.63
N ASP A 833 -4.41 29.98 -32.74
CA ASP A 833 -3.48 29.61 -33.82
C ASP A 833 -1.99 29.62 -33.39
N GLU A 834 -1.65 30.12 -32.19
CA GLU A 834 -0.28 30.26 -31.70
C GLU A 834 0.26 29.01 -30.94
N LEU A 835 -0.50 27.92 -30.86
CA LEU A 835 -0.08 26.69 -30.18
C LEU A 835 0.81 25.79 -31.06
N LEU A 836 1.84 26.37 -31.67
CA LEU A 836 2.82 25.61 -32.47
C LEU A 836 3.82 24.86 -31.57
N VAL A 837 4.03 23.59 -31.90
CA VAL A 837 5.07 22.75 -31.32
C VAL A 837 6.40 23.23 -31.91
N GLU A 838 7.15 24.07 -31.20
CA GLU A 838 8.46 24.49 -31.69
C GLU A 838 9.38 23.28 -31.91
N GLY A 839 9.92 23.21 -33.13
CA GLY A 839 10.88 22.21 -33.56
C GLY A 839 11.02 22.00 -35.07
N GLY A 840 10.73 23.01 -35.91
CA GLY A 840 11.28 23.12 -37.27
C GLY A 840 10.51 22.44 -38.41
N ARG A 841 9.73 23.23 -39.15
CA ARG A 841 9.83 23.49 -40.60
C ARG A 841 8.52 24.15 -41.09
N ASP A 842 8.68 25.31 -41.70
CA ASP A 842 7.70 25.90 -42.62
C ASP A 842 7.24 24.85 -43.64
N VAL A 843 5.93 24.58 -43.67
CA VAL A 843 5.25 24.26 -44.92
C VAL A 843 3.83 24.83 -44.84
N MET A 844 3.62 25.92 -45.58
CA MET A 844 2.32 26.48 -45.93
C MET A 844 1.38 25.36 -46.42
N TRP A 845 0.27 25.11 -45.72
CA TRP A 845 -0.79 24.23 -46.20
C TRP A 845 -2.05 25.07 -46.41
N GLY A 846 -2.33 25.42 -47.67
CA GLY A 846 -3.47 26.27 -48.01
C GLY A 846 -3.44 26.90 -49.40
N LYS A 847 -3.11 26.14 -50.46
CA LYS A 847 -3.50 26.49 -51.85
C LYS A 847 -3.79 25.22 -52.64
N GLN A 848 -5.05 25.05 -53.06
CA GLN A 848 -5.44 24.06 -54.07
C GLN A 848 -5.07 24.61 -55.45
N TYR A 849 -4.31 23.84 -56.23
CA TYR A 849 -4.19 24.05 -57.67
C TYR A 849 -5.03 22.98 -58.36
N VAL A 850 -6.04 23.41 -59.11
CA VAL A 850 -6.78 22.57 -60.05
C VAL A 850 -5.99 22.54 -61.34
N ARG A 851 -5.70 21.34 -61.87
CA ARG A 851 -5.25 21.18 -63.25
C ARG A 851 -6.44 20.66 -64.06
N THR A 852 -6.77 21.43 -65.09
CA THR A 852 -7.63 21.08 -66.23
C THR A 852 -7.24 19.77 -66.86
#